data_AF-A0A5E6PIE1-F1
#
_entry.id   AF-A0A5E6PIE1-F1
#
_cell.length_a   1.000
_cell.length_b   1.000
_cell.length_c   1.000
_cell.angle_alpha   90.00
_cell.angle_beta   90.00
_cell.angle_gamma   90.00
#
_symmetry.space_group_name_H-M   'P 1'
#
loop_
_entity.id
_entity.type
_entity.pdbx_description
1 polymer ?
#
loop_
_entity_poly.entity_id
_entity_poly.type
_entity_poly.pdbx_seq_one_letter_code
_entity_poly.pdbx_strand_id
1 'polypeptide(L)'
;MPPFFRRTRLLLPVLLSLVVWPVGTWASEWVASVDEKNGLPMLVRGGSPVVASSFVFFGGNWEWTYFATEFQTNAPYSYSLAGQNKALDFDLAAKIQKEGEQTITWDFALDARSNKSGVMGGGIVFNFDPALFPGEMGEPVLLPDNKGWSWGNAQGRKIEMRFEPAPAGVYFEPGDKSEVRAFFYKNAIKPGRQTIKATLSIAGDVELGPTTTERFGLVDPKSWPSDKLDWNTSPVDLSFLNANEKPAGKRGFVKAAGEQLQFADNTPARFWGTNVSAYALFRTTDEDIKLQAKRLSALGFNLVRLHHHDSPWVSPNIFGDPALPHDTQQPSPESLKKIDWWIKCLKDEGIYVWLDMHVERSFTAKDNIYGFEEMPKNSAGSADLKGYAYVNITIQQAMKRFAAAYLTHVNPHTGLAYKDDPAIAAVLITNENDVTHHFGNALLPDKNVPKHNKLYMAEAEAFANQHDLPASQTWRAWEYGPSKLFLNDLERRFNADMIKHLRDVGVKVPISTTSYWGGDGLASLPALTSGDVIDTHSYGGSGQLEKNPLTSAGIVDWIAAGQVTGKPLTVTEWNTEPFPTPDRHTLPLYIAGTASHQGWDALMQYAYSQEPLSGGWRTAGNWNAYNDPALLATLPAAALLYRRADVSEATTTYVFAPTPATLFNQAITPANSALLRTAMEKGKLQIAMPQTPELPWLQTGPSAGNAQVFRDPNQSLLDANASEATTDTGELKRNWKQGIYTINTPRTQAATGWIGGETISLGNVQVQVKTANASVVVQSLNDTPIGQSQDLMISLGTRAIPQDDEKTPFYVEPVSGTLTLQAPAGLTLFTQGTLAQLKKLPATYADGRYTIKFDDLQASNWLFLRKSATR
;
A
#
# COMPACT_ATOMS: atom_id res chain seq x y z
N MET A 1 59.78 46.35 47.50
CA MET A 1 60.87 45.55 46.88
C MET A 1 60.23 44.35 46.15
N PRO A 2 60.84 43.87 45.06
CA PRO A 2 60.21 43.38 43.79
C PRO A 2 59.99 41.83 43.79
N PRO A 3 59.84 41.07 42.67
CA PRO A 3 59.46 41.34 41.25
C PRO A 3 58.44 40.33 40.60
N PHE A 4 57.96 40.72 39.41
CA PHE A 4 57.63 39.97 38.17
C PHE A 4 57.59 38.43 38.12
N PHE A 5 56.54 37.87 37.47
CA PHE A 5 56.69 36.96 36.30
C PHE A 5 55.39 36.90 35.44
N ARG A 6 55.58 36.89 34.11
CA ARG A 6 54.59 36.81 33.03
C ARG A 6 53.71 35.56 33.10
N ARG A 7 52.42 35.66 32.74
CA ARG A 7 51.66 34.54 32.12
C ARG A 7 50.72 34.99 31.01
N THR A 8 50.76 34.15 29.99
CA THR A 8 50.25 34.22 28.63
C THR A 8 48.72 34.11 28.57
N ARG A 9 48.09 34.84 27.64
CA ARG A 9 46.68 34.68 27.28
C ARG A 9 46.47 33.31 26.64
N LEU A 10 45.61 32.47 27.21
CA LEU A 10 44.99 31.33 26.53
C LEU A 10 43.53 31.68 26.22
N LEU A 11 43.24 31.73 24.93
CA LEU A 11 41.88 31.80 24.37
C LEU A 11 41.21 30.43 24.61
N LEU A 12 40.08 30.42 25.35
CA LEU A 12 39.15 29.30 25.36
C LEU A 12 38.35 29.33 24.06
N PRO A 13 38.30 28.25 23.26
CA PRO A 13 37.30 28.12 22.23
C PRO A 13 36.00 27.66 22.89
N VAL A 14 34.98 28.52 22.84
CA VAL A 14 33.59 28.14 23.11
C VAL A 14 33.13 27.25 21.96
N LEU A 15 33.04 25.94 22.22
CA LEU A 15 32.37 24.99 21.34
C LEU A 15 30.85 25.25 21.46
N LEU A 16 30.32 26.10 20.58
CA LEU A 16 28.89 26.15 20.29
C LEU A 16 28.53 24.85 19.57
N SER A 17 27.97 23.90 20.31
CA SER A 17 27.17 22.81 19.74
C SER A 17 25.84 23.41 19.30
N LEU A 18 25.78 23.86 18.05
CA LEU A 18 24.51 24.08 17.36
C LEU A 18 23.85 22.71 17.19
N VAL A 19 23.01 22.32 18.15
CA VAL A 19 22.02 21.28 17.95
C VAL A 19 21.01 21.86 16.96
N VAL A 20 21.25 21.64 15.67
CA VAL A 20 20.26 21.90 14.63
C VAL A 20 19.15 20.89 14.85
N TRP A 21 18.06 21.33 15.46
CA TRP A 21 16.82 20.56 15.48
C TRP A 21 16.34 20.44 14.02
N PRO A 22 15.99 19.24 13.52
CA PRO A 22 15.38 19.13 12.21
C PRO A 22 13.91 19.56 12.37
N VAL A 23 13.66 20.86 12.42
CA VAL A 23 12.34 21.41 12.10
C VAL A 23 12.33 21.55 10.60
N GLY A 24 11.70 20.59 9.94
CA GLY A 24 11.56 20.57 8.49
C GLY A 24 10.24 19.91 8.10
N THR A 25 9.12 20.44 8.58
CA THR A 25 7.85 20.30 7.86
C THR A 25 8.01 21.02 6.53
N TRP A 26 7.65 20.38 5.42
CA TRP A 26 7.68 21.02 4.11
C TRP A 26 6.76 22.25 4.14
N ALA A 27 7.36 23.44 4.03
CA ALA A 27 6.56 24.64 3.89
C ALA A 27 6.01 24.72 2.45
N SER A 28 6.79 24.23 1.48
CA SER A 28 6.43 24.19 0.07
C SER A 28 5.70 22.92 -0.36
N GLU A 29 4.79 23.10 -1.32
CA GLU A 29 4.17 22.02 -2.08
C GLU A 29 5.15 21.35 -3.06
N TRP A 30 6.15 22.10 -3.54
CA TRP A 30 7.11 21.69 -4.57
C TRP A 30 8.49 21.47 -3.99
N VAL A 31 8.99 20.25 -4.18
CA VAL A 31 10.14 19.77 -3.45
C VAL A 31 11.08 19.01 -4.38
N ALA A 32 12.27 19.54 -4.56
CA ALA A 32 13.36 18.85 -5.22
C ALA A 32 14.27 18.17 -4.19
N SER A 33 14.61 16.91 -4.41
CA SER A 33 15.47 16.14 -3.52
C SER A 33 16.29 15.10 -4.30
N VAL A 34 17.07 14.30 -3.57
CA VAL A 34 17.78 13.14 -4.12
C VAL A 34 16.97 11.89 -3.78
N ASP A 35 16.62 11.09 -4.77
CA ASP A 35 15.98 9.79 -4.56
C ASP A 35 17.03 8.79 -4.05
N GLU A 36 16.84 8.25 -2.85
CA GLU A 36 17.76 7.29 -2.24
C GLU A 36 17.82 5.96 -3.01
N LYS A 37 16.80 5.64 -3.84
CA LYS A 37 16.78 4.39 -4.62
C LYS A 37 17.87 4.33 -5.68
N ASN A 38 18.26 5.49 -6.23
CA ASN A 38 19.20 5.56 -7.36
C ASN A 38 20.20 6.73 -7.27
N GLY A 39 20.09 7.58 -6.25
CA GLY A 39 20.93 8.76 -6.05
C GLY A 39 20.71 9.87 -7.07
N LEU A 40 19.60 9.88 -7.81
CA LEU A 40 19.32 10.88 -8.85
C LEU A 40 18.30 11.94 -8.38
N PRO A 41 18.15 13.06 -9.11
CA PRO A 41 17.15 14.06 -8.80
C PRO A 41 15.72 13.48 -8.80
N MET A 42 14.91 13.91 -7.84
CA MET A 42 13.46 13.71 -7.85
C MET A 42 12.79 15.06 -7.56
N LEU A 43 11.66 15.31 -8.23
CA LEU A 43 10.78 16.42 -7.91
C LEU A 43 9.43 15.85 -7.49
N VAL A 44 8.94 16.27 -6.33
CA VAL A 44 7.60 15.91 -5.84
C VAL A 44 6.72 17.16 -5.74
N ARG A 45 5.43 16.97 -5.98
CA ARG A 45 4.37 17.95 -5.75
C ARG A 45 3.35 17.35 -4.78
N GLY A 46 3.08 18.03 -3.68
CA GLY A 46 2.13 17.57 -2.66
C GLY A 46 2.48 16.19 -2.11
N GLY A 47 3.76 15.79 -2.17
CA GLY A 47 4.24 14.47 -1.75
C GLY A 47 4.23 13.37 -2.82
N SER A 48 3.75 13.62 -4.05
CA SER A 48 3.84 12.64 -5.17
C SER A 48 4.90 13.02 -6.20
N PRO A 49 5.65 12.06 -6.75
CA PRO A 49 6.62 12.34 -7.81
C PRO A 49 5.97 12.95 -9.05
N VAL A 50 6.56 14.03 -9.53
CA VAL A 50 6.22 14.72 -10.79
C VAL A 50 7.41 14.81 -11.73
N VAL A 51 8.63 14.61 -11.21
CA VAL A 51 9.80 14.20 -12.00
C VAL A 51 10.46 13.02 -11.30
N ALA A 52 10.55 11.89 -11.98
CA ALA A 52 11.27 10.71 -11.52
C ALA A 52 12.46 10.43 -12.46
N SER A 53 13.63 10.16 -11.89
CA SER A 53 14.85 9.89 -12.64
C SER A 53 15.29 8.45 -12.50
N SER A 54 15.92 7.89 -13.53
CA SER A 54 16.53 6.56 -13.47
C SER A 54 17.79 6.48 -14.32
N PHE A 55 18.67 5.53 -14.00
CA PHE A 55 19.76 5.17 -14.89
C PHE A 55 19.29 4.15 -15.93
N VAL A 56 19.62 4.39 -17.19
CA VAL A 56 19.33 3.45 -18.27
C VAL A 56 20.56 3.33 -19.17
N PHE A 57 20.98 2.10 -19.44
CA PHE A 57 22.13 1.79 -20.27
C PHE A 57 21.80 0.67 -21.26
N PHE A 58 22.19 0.86 -22.52
CA PHE A 58 21.89 -0.05 -23.61
C PHE A 58 23.15 -0.52 -24.32
N GLY A 59 23.26 -1.83 -24.52
CA GLY A 59 24.24 -2.47 -25.39
C GLY A 59 23.91 -2.29 -26.87
N GLY A 60 24.25 -3.29 -27.69
CA GLY A 60 23.85 -3.32 -29.10
C GLY A 60 22.35 -3.57 -29.26
N ASN A 61 21.74 -3.07 -30.34
CA ASN A 61 20.33 -3.31 -30.68
C ASN A 61 19.33 -2.96 -29.56
N TRP A 62 19.63 -1.93 -28.76
CA TRP A 62 18.82 -1.51 -27.61
C TRP A 62 18.66 -2.56 -26.50
N GLU A 63 19.56 -3.55 -26.45
CA GLU A 63 19.59 -4.51 -25.35
C GLU A 63 19.84 -3.79 -24.02
N TRP A 64 18.89 -3.90 -23.09
CA TRP A 64 19.02 -3.29 -21.78
C TRP A 64 20.15 -3.95 -20.98
N THR A 65 20.96 -3.14 -20.32
CA THR A 65 22.05 -3.62 -19.47
C THR A 65 21.81 -3.23 -18.02
N TYR A 66 21.90 -4.22 -17.14
CA TYR A 66 21.66 -4.03 -15.72
C TYR A 66 22.67 -3.09 -15.07
N PHE A 67 22.17 -2.12 -14.30
CA PHE A 67 22.97 -1.16 -13.55
C PHE A 67 22.35 -0.93 -12.17
N ALA A 68 22.93 -1.56 -11.15
CA ALA A 68 22.56 -1.32 -9.76
C ALA A 68 23.40 -0.19 -9.17
N THR A 69 22.77 0.56 -8.26
CA THR A 69 23.39 1.65 -7.53
C THR A 69 23.40 1.39 -6.03
N GLU A 70 24.46 1.82 -5.38
CA GLU A 70 24.62 1.89 -3.93
C GLU A 70 24.64 3.37 -3.53
N PHE A 71 23.58 3.82 -2.87
CA PHE A 71 23.45 5.19 -2.37
C PHE A 71 23.76 5.25 -0.87
N GLN A 72 24.44 6.32 -0.43
CA GLN A 72 24.74 6.56 0.96
C GLN A 72 24.56 8.03 1.33
N THR A 73 23.82 8.29 2.40
CA THR A 73 23.79 9.60 3.06
C THR A 73 24.96 9.74 4.02
N ASN A 74 25.93 10.60 3.68
CA ASN A 74 27.14 10.80 4.50
C ASN A 74 26.91 11.81 5.62
N ALA A 75 26.17 12.89 5.31
CA ALA A 75 25.81 13.98 6.21
C ALA A 75 24.60 14.71 5.60
N PRO A 76 23.97 15.66 6.32
CA PRO A 76 22.87 16.41 5.74
C PRO A 76 23.26 17.10 4.44
N TYR A 77 22.47 16.88 3.38
CA TYR A 77 22.74 17.33 2.02
C TYR A 77 24.09 16.93 1.42
N SER A 78 24.69 15.84 1.90
CA SER A 78 25.95 15.30 1.37
C SER A 78 25.84 13.78 1.21
N TYR A 79 25.95 13.32 -0.02
CA TYR A 79 25.69 11.94 -0.38
C TYR A 79 26.79 11.37 -1.29
N SER A 80 26.89 10.05 -1.28
CA SER A 80 27.74 9.27 -2.17
C SER A 80 26.88 8.30 -2.96
N LEU A 81 27.26 8.05 -4.19
CA LEU A 81 26.65 7.07 -5.06
C LEU A 81 27.75 6.24 -5.72
N ALA A 82 27.57 4.93 -5.79
CA ALA A 82 28.40 4.03 -6.57
C ALA A 82 27.52 3.11 -7.42
N GLY A 83 28.03 2.59 -8.53
CA GLY A 83 27.33 1.61 -9.35
C GLY A 83 28.25 0.96 -10.37
N GLN A 84 27.90 -0.22 -10.82
CA GLN A 84 28.69 -0.98 -11.79
C GLN A 84 27.81 -1.50 -12.92
N ASN A 85 28.24 -1.28 -14.17
CA ASN A 85 27.68 -1.95 -15.33
C ASN A 85 28.67 -3.01 -15.82
N LYS A 86 28.38 -4.29 -15.55
CA LYS A 86 29.27 -5.40 -15.93
C LYS A 86 29.29 -5.64 -17.44
N ALA A 87 28.15 -5.49 -18.12
CA ALA A 87 28.03 -5.76 -19.55
C ALA A 87 28.80 -4.73 -20.39
N LEU A 88 28.65 -3.45 -20.02
CA LEU A 88 29.35 -2.33 -20.65
C LEU A 88 30.73 -2.04 -20.03
N ASP A 89 31.08 -2.77 -18.97
CA ASP A 89 32.40 -2.80 -18.32
C ASP A 89 32.92 -1.42 -17.85
N PHE A 90 32.09 -0.72 -17.09
CA PHE A 90 32.46 0.52 -16.41
C PHE A 90 31.91 0.57 -14.97
N ASP A 91 32.57 1.36 -14.14
CA ASP A 91 32.09 1.75 -12.81
C ASP A 91 31.67 3.22 -12.83
N LEU A 92 30.69 3.58 -12.02
CA LEU A 92 30.25 4.95 -11.79
C LEU A 92 30.35 5.25 -10.31
N ALA A 93 30.92 6.39 -9.96
CA ALA A 93 30.86 6.98 -8.64
C ALA A 93 30.38 8.42 -8.74
N ALA A 94 29.62 8.91 -7.77
CA ALA A 94 29.29 10.33 -7.67
C ALA A 94 29.36 10.84 -6.23
N LYS A 95 29.82 12.08 -6.11
CA LYS A 95 29.61 12.88 -4.90
C LYS A 95 28.47 13.84 -5.14
N ILE A 96 27.54 13.92 -4.20
CA ILE A 96 26.33 14.70 -4.35
C ILE A 96 26.25 15.67 -3.17
N GLN A 97 26.05 16.96 -3.44
CA GLN A 97 26.06 17.98 -2.38
C GLN A 97 25.18 19.18 -2.69
N LYS A 98 24.49 19.72 -1.67
CA LYS A 98 23.86 21.04 -1.75
C LYS A 98 24.95 22.11 -1.74
N GLU A 99 25.06 22.89 -2.80
CA GLU A 99 26.03 24.00 -2.92
C GLU A 99 25.45 25.35 -2.48
N GLY A 100 24.12 25.47 -2.44
CA GLY A 100 23.40 26.64 -1.95
C GLY A 100 21.91 26.35 -1.77
N GLU A 101 21.13 27.33 -1.33
CA GLU A 101 19.69 27.14 -1.07
C GLU A 101 18.87 26.67 -2.28
N GLN A 102 19.37 26.95 -3.48
CA GLN A 102 18.69 26.68 -4.75
C GLN A 102 19.48 25.74 -5.66
N THR A 103 20.56 25.11 -5.17
CA THR A 103 21.47 24.35 -6.04
C THR A 103 22.01 23.10 -5.36
N ILE A 104 21.89 21.97 -6.05
CA ILE A 104 22.49 20.69 -5.69
C ILE A 104 23.25 20.12 -6.88
N THR A 105 24.41 19.50 -6.62
CA THR A 105 25.33 19.04 -7.65
C THR A 105 25.65 17.56 -7.51
N TRP A 106 25.93 16.91 -8.63
CA TRP A 106 26.43 15.54 -8.75
C TRP A 106 27.75 15.58 -9.52
N ASP A 107 28.85 15.24 -8.87
CA ASP A 107 30.15 15.07 -9.52
C ASP A 107 30.32 13.60 -9.93
N PHE A 108 29.81 13.23 -11.11
CA PHE A 108 29.93 11.87 -11.65
C PHE A 108 31.35 11.60 -12.14
N ALA A 109 31.85 10.41 -11.84
CA ALA A 109 33.05 9.83 -12.40
C ALA A 109 32.69 8.45 -12.98
N LEU A 110 32.83 8.29 -14.29
CA LEU A 110 32.64 7.01 -14.97
C LEU A 110 34.00 6.48 -15.40
N ASP A 111 34.35 5.28 -14.96
CA ASP A 111 35.63 4.63 -15.20
C ASP A 111 35.42 3.37 -16.03
N ALA A 112 35.70 3.45 -17.32
CA ALA A 112 35.55 2.33 -18.25
C ALA A 112 36.85 1.52 -18.32
N ARG A 113 36.75 0.21 -18.10
CA ARG A 113 37.91 -0.70 -18.09
C ARG A 113 38.29 -1.21 -19.47
N SER A 114 37.30 -1.38 -20.36
CA SER A 114 37.51 -1.88 -21.71
C SER A 114 36.77 -1.07 -22.77
N ASN A 115 37.18 -1.25 -24.02
CA ASN A 115 36.53 -0.61 -25.15
C ASN A 115 35.27 -1.41 -25.53
N LYS A 116 34.12 -0.74 -25.62
CA LYS A 116 32.87 -1.30 -26.13
C LYS A 116 32.43 -0.53 -27.35
N SER A 117 32.14 -1.21 -28.45
CA SER A 117 31.60 -0.63 -29.69
C SER A 117 30.16 -1.08 -29.92
N GLY A 118 29.40 -0.30 -30.70
CA GLY A 118 28.00 -0.62 -31.00
C GLY A 118 27.04 -0.41 -29.83
N VAL A 119 27.45 0.37 -28.82
CA VAL A 119 26.63 0.74 -27.66
C VAL A 119 25.59 1.75 -28.11
N MET A 120 24.29 1.48 -27.93
CA MET A 120 23.24 2.43 -28.33
C MET A 120 23.30 3.71 -27.48
N GLY A 121 23.62 3.57 -26.20
CA GLY A 121 23.94 4.67 -25.29
C GLY A 121 23.46 4.42 -23.88
N GLY A 122 23.69 5.37 -22.99
CA GLY A 122 23.17 5.29 -21.63
C GLY A 122 23.61 6.43 -20.73
N GLY A 123 22.82 6.66 -19.70
CA GLY A 123 22.97 7.75 -18.75
C GLY A 123 21.70 7.88 -17.91
N ILE A 124 21.19 9.09 -17.78
CA ILE A 124 20.01 9.39 -16.97
C ILE A 124 18.78 9.60 -17.86
N VAL A 125 17.65 9.03 -17.46
CA VAL A 125 16.32 9.31 -18.00
C VAL A 125 15.53 10.09 -16.96
N PHE A 126 14.84 11.15 -17.39
CA PHE A 126 13.96 11.98 -16.57
C PHE A 126 12.54 11.88 -17.11
N ASN A 127 11.61 11.41 -16.29
CA ASN A 127 10.20 11.28 -16.61
C ASN A 127 9.42 12.40 -15.92
N PHE A 128 8.78 13.26 -16.70
CA PHE A 128 7.96 14.37 -16.25
C PHE A 128 6.49 13.97 -16.25
N ASP A 129 5.69 14.44 -15.30
CA ASP A 129 4.25 14.25 -15.32
C ASP A 129 3.60 15.13 -16.42
N PRO A 130 3.07 14.54 -17.51
CA PRO A 130 2.46 15.29 -18.60
C PRO A 130 1.18 16.02 -18.18
N ALA A 131 0.53 15.62 -17.07
CA ALA A 131 -0.66 16.30 -16.56
C ALA A 131 -0.38 17.75 -16.16
N LEU A 132 0.89 18.11 -15.94
CA LEU A 132 1.30 19.46 -15.54
C LEU A 132 1.72 20.35 -16.72
N PHE A 133 1.80 19.81 -17.94
CA PHE A 133 2.16 20.62 -19.11
C PHE A 133 1.13 21.71 -19.39
N PRO A 134 -0.19 21.44 -19.34
CA PRO A 134 -1.19 22.47 -19.49
C PRO A 134 -1.27 23.35 -18.23
N GLY A 135 -1.08 24.65 -18.40
CA GLY A 135 -1.48 25.65 -17.40
C GLY A 135 -0.61 25.79 -16.14
N GLU A 136 0.24 24.80 -15.80
CA GLU A 136 1.04 24.85 -14.58
C GLU A 136 2.56 24.85 -14.78
N MET A 137 3.13 23.94 -15.57
CA MET A 137 4.59 23.81 -15.75
C MET A 137 5.07 23.95 -17.20
N GLY A 138 4.18 23.87 -18.20
CA GLY A 138 4.57 23.81 -19.60
C GLY A 138 5.30 22.51 -19.97
N GLU A 139 5.66 22.36 -21.24
CA GLU A 139 6.54 21.27 -21.66
C GLU A 139 7.99 21.54 -21.20
N PRO A 140 8.77 20.51 -20.84
CA PRO A 140 10.21 20.66 -20.66
C PRO A 140 10.90 21.13 -21.95
N VAL A 141 12.03 21.82 -21.81
CA VAL A 141 12.82 22.38 -22.91
C VAL A 141 14.27 21.93 -22.79
N LEU A 142 14.88 21.51 -23.90
CA LEU A 142 16.30 21.15 -23.94
C LEU A 142 17.17 22.41 -23.95
N LEU A 143 18.25 22.41 -23.19
CA LEU A 143 19.27 23.45 -23.25
C LEU A 143 20.14 23.27 -24.52
N PRO A 144 20.67 24.36 -25.09
CA PRO A 144 21.57 24.28 -26.24
C PRO A 144 22.80 23.39 -25.99
N ASP A 145 23.39 22.90 -27.08
CA ASP A 145 24.66 22.15 -27.08
C ASP A 145 24.68 20.89 -26.20
N ASN A 146 23.54 20.20 -26.06
CA ASN A 146 23.37 19.04 -25.19
C ASN A 146 23.69 19.31 -23.71
N LYS A 147 23.54 20.54 -23.23
CA LYS A 147 23.93 20.90 -21.86
C LYS A 147 22.91 20.54 -20.78
N GLY A 148 21.75 19.98 -21.14
CA GLY A 148 20.74 19.57 -20.18
C GLY A 148 19.33 20.01 -20.57
N TRP A 149 18.48 20.29 -19.58
CA TRP A 149 17.07 20.65 -19.76
C TRP A 149 16.60 21.64 -18.70
N SER A 150 15.49 22.33 -19.00
CA SER A 150 14.76 23.17 -18.06
C SER A 150 13.26 22.91 -18.13
N TRP A 151 12.58 22.96 -16.99
CA TRP A 151 11.13 22.82 -16.87
C TRP A 151 10.57 23.88 -15.92
N GLY A 152 9.45 24.52 -16.27
CA GLY A 152 8.95 25.65 -15.49
C GLY A 152 8.03 26.59 -16.25
N ASN A 153 7.48 27.56 -15.51
CA ASN A 153 6.41 28.42 -15.97
C ASN A 153 6.77 29.92 -15.95
N ALA A 154 5.85 30.73 -16.48
CA ALA A 154 6.00 32.18 -16.57
C ALA A 154 5.95 32.87 -15.19
N GLN A 155 5.41 32.22 -14.16
CA GLN A 155 5.33 32.72 -12.79
C GLN A 155 6.66 32.62 -12.02
N GLY A 156 7.72 32.14 -12.68
CA GLY A 156 9.08 32.11 -12.12
C GLY A 156 9.46 30.80 -11.44
N ARG A 157 8.57 29.79 -11.42
CA ARG A 157 8.94 28.43 -11.02
C ARG A 157 9.78 27.82 -12.12
N LYS A 158 11.03 27.44 -11.80
CA LYS A 158 11.95 26.85 -12.78
C LYS A 158 12.82 25.79 -12.12
N ILE A 159 12.93 24.64 -12.77
CA ILE A 159 13.84 23.56 -12.44
C ILE A 159 14.74 23.36 -13.66
N GLU A 160 16.05 23.42 -13.47
CA GLU A 160 17.02 23.30 -14.56
C GLU A 160 18.11 22.29 -14.16
N MET A 161 18.33 21.30 -15.02
CA MET A 161 19.42 20.34 -14.88
C MET A 161 20.47 20.65 -15.95
N ARG A 162 21.69 20.95 -15.53
CA ARG A 162 22.83 21.30 -16.40
C ARG A 162 23.98 20.32 -16.24
N PHE A 163 24.63 19.95 -17.33
CA PHE A 163 25.77 19.03 -17.34
C PHE A 163 27.03 19.70 -17.90
N GLU A 164 28.16 19.50 -17.23
CA GLU A 164 29.46 20.06 -17.60
C GLU A 164 30.60 19.02 -17.40
N PRO A 165 31.36 18.65 -18.46
CA PRO A 165 31.13 18.97 -19.86
C PRO A 165 29.79 18.38 -20.37
N ALA A 166 29.37 18.80 -21.57
CA ALA A 166 28.14 18.29 -22.17
C ALA A 166 28.22 16.76 -22.37
N PRO A 167 27.18 16.00 -21.99
CA PRO A 167 27.09 14.55 -22.24
C PRO A 167 27.02 14.24 -23.74
N ALA A 168 27.14 12.97 -24.10
CA ALA A 168 27.13 12.50 -25.48
C ALA A 168 25.80 12.79 -26.21
N GLY A 169 24.70 13.00 -25.49
CA GLY A 169 23.47 13.56 -26.05
C GLY A 169 22.43 13.88 -24.98
N VAL A 170 21.64 14.94 -25.21
CA VAL A 170 20.44 15.25 -24.42
C VAL A 170 19.28 15.45 -25.39
N TYR A 171 18.26 14.61 -25.31
CA TYR A 171 17.15 14.61 -26.27
C TYR A 171 15.87 14.07 -25.64
N PHE A 172 14.72 14.43 -26.21
CA PHE A 172 13.44 13.81 -25.83
C PHE A 172 13.33 12.40 -26.40
N GLU A 173 12.63 11.51 -25.72
CA GLU A 173 12.19 10.26 -26.32
C GLU A 173 11.40 10.55 -27.61
N PRO A 174 11.67 9.84 -28.73
CA PRO A 174 10.97 10.10 -29.98
C PRO A 174 9.44 9.97 -29.84
N GLY A 175 8.73 11.08 -30.04
CA GLY A 175 7.27 11.13 -29.94
C GLY A 175 6.74 11.36 -28.52
N ASP A 176 7.61 11.45 -27.51
CA ASP A 176 7.22 11.67 -26.12
C ASP A 176 8.07 12.76 -25.46
N LYS A 177 7.45 13.92 -25.23
CA LYS A 177 8.10 15.05 -24.56
C LYS A 177 8.13 14.92 -23.04
N SER A 178 7.45 13.92 -22.48
CA SER A 178 7.47 13.63 -21.05
C SER A 178 8.71 12.86 -20.61
N GLU A 179 9.54 12.42 -21.55
CA GLU A 179 10.79 11.74 -21.23
C GLU A 179 12.00 12.46 -21.86
N VAL A 180 12.96 12.86 -21.01
CA VAL A 180 14.27 13.39 -21.45
C VAL A 180 15.36 12.38 -21.16
N ARG A 181 16.18 12.06 -22.16
CA ARG A 181 17.36 11.20 -22.04
C ARG A 181 18.64 12.03 -22.08
N ALA A 182 19.46 11.94 -21.04
CA ALA A 182 20.79 12.51 -20.96
C ALA A 182 21.85 11.40 -20.94
N PHE A 183 22.41 11.08 -22.11
CA PHE A 183 23.32 9.96 -22.31
C PHE A 183 24.77 10.36 -22.09
N PHE A 184 25.42 9.78 -21.08
CA PHE A 184 26.86 9.91 -20.84
C PHE A 184 27.67 9.19 -21.92
N TYR A 185 27.19 8.03 -22.39
CA TYR A 185 27.80 7.26 -23.47
C TYR A 185 26.88 7.16 -24.69
N LYS A 186 27.46 7.13 -25.89
CA LYS A 186 26.75 6.88 -27.16
C LYS A 186 27.72 6.30 -28.20
N ASN A 187 27.27 5.32 -28.98
CA ASN A 187 27.99 4.58 -30.01
C ASN A 187 29.16 3.69 -29.51
N ALA A 188 30.02 4.23 -28.65
CA ALA A 188 31.16 3.51 -28.08
C ALA A 188 31.51 4.00 -26.68
N ILE A 189 32.13 3.13 -25.89
CA ILE A 189 32.73 3.41 -24.59
C ILE A 189 34.23 3.16 -24.73
N LYS A 190 35.04 4.19 -24.50
CA LYS A 190 36.51 4.08 -24.55
C LYS A 190 37.05 3.84 -23.13
N PRO A 191 38.13 3.05 -22.97
CA PRO A 191 38.76 2.88 -21.67
C PRO A 191 39.24 4.21 -21.09
N GLY A 192 39.13 4.35 -19.78
CA GLY A 192 39.58 5.51 -19.02
C GLY A 192 38.45 6.20 -18.24
N ARG A 193 38.86 7.20 -17.47
CA ARG A 193 37.98 7.95 -16.59
C ARG A 193 37.45 9.21 -17.29
N GLN A 194 36.13 9.37 -17.26
CA GLN A 194 35.45 10.61 -17.59
C GLN A 194 34.76 11.19 -16.35
N THR A 195 34.65 12.51 -16.28
CA THR A 195 33.96 13.20 -15.18
C THR A 195 32.91 14.14 -15.76
N ILE A 196 31.71 14.12 -15.18
CA ILE A 196 30.59 14.98 -15.57
C ILE A 196 30.01 15.58 -14.29
N LYS A 197 30.05 16.90 -14.16
CA LYS A 197 29.31 17.61 -13.13
C LYS A 197 27.89 17.86 -13.62
N ALA A 198 26.89 17.36 -12.92
CA ALA A 198 25.51 17.73 -13.11
C ALA A 198 25.06 18.70 -12.01
N THR A 199 24.33 19.74 -12.36
CA THR A 199 23.85 20.77 -11.44
C THR A 199 22.35 20.93 -11.63
N LEU A 200 21.58 20.66 -10.57
CA LEU A 200 20.17 20.97 -10.50
C LEU A 200 20.01 22.33 -9.81
N SER A 201 19.39 23.26 -10.51
CA SER A 201 19.05 24.59 -10.00
C SER A 201 17.53 24.74 -9.93
N ILE A 202 17.04 25.29 -8.83
CA ILE A 202 15.61 25.53 -8.59
C ILE A 202 15.32 27.02 -8.37
N ALA A 203 14.12 27.47 -8.72
CA ALA A 203 13.65 28.83 -8.52
C ALA A 203 12.13 28.88 -8.30
N GLY A 204 11.64 30.00 -7.78
CA GLY A 204 10.24 30.21 -7.44
C GLY A 204 9.91 29.66 -6.06
N ASP A 205 8.83 28.91 -5.96
CA ASP A 205 8.33 28.27 -4.75
C ASP A 205 8.84 26.83 -4.56
N VAL A 206 9.78 26.35 -5.37
CA VAL A 206 10.41 25.04 -5.16
C VAL A 206 11.43 25.12 -4.04
N GLU A 207 11.42 24.15 -3.14
CA GLU A 207 12.42 24.00 -2.08
C GLU A 207 13.34 22.79 -2.35
N LEU A 208 14.63 22.93 -2.04
CA LEU A 208 15.49 21.76 -1.89
C LEU A 208 15.20 21.15 -0.53
N GLY A 209 14.96 19.85 -0.47
CA GLY A 209 14.85 19.21 0.82
C GLY A 209 15.55 17.88 0.97
N PRO A 210 15.56 17.42 2.22
CA PRO A 210 16.37 16.30 2.66
C PRO A 210 15.87 14.98 2.09
N THR A 211 16.75 13.99 2.02
CA THR A 211 16.38 12.60 1.74
C THR A 211 15.59 12.00 2.91
N THR A 212 14.95 10.86 2.66
CA THR A 212 14.20 10.14 3.70
C THR A 212 15.08 9.84 4.92
N THR A 213 16.28 9.32 4.73
CA THR A 213 17.22 9.00 5.81
C THR A 213 17.57 10.22 6.66
N GLU A 214 17.77 11.39 6.06
CA GLU A 214 18.01 12.64 6.80
C GLU A 214 16.80 13.06 7.64
N ARG A 215 15.59 12.98 7.07
CA ARG A 215 14.35 13.38 7.76
C ARG A 215 14.10 12.58 9.02
N PHE A 216 14.28 11.26 8.93
CA PHE A 216 14.14 10.40 10.08
C PHE A 216 15.39 10.41 10.98
N GLY A 217 16.51 10.95 10.52
CA GLY A 217 17.74 11.13 11.29
C GLY A 217 18.79 10.05 11.03
N LEU A 218 20.06 10.48 11.12
CA LEU A 218 21.26 9.73 10.73
C LEU A 218 21.83 8.80 11.83
N VAL A 219 21.06 8.53 12.89
CA VAL A 219 21.50 7.61 13.94
C VAL A 219 21.61 6.21 13.34
N ASP A 220 22.75 5.55 13.55
CA ASP A 220 22.94 4.16 13.15
C ASP A 220 21.87 3.28 13.82
N PRO A 221 20.97 2.63 13.06
CA PRO A 221 19.95 1.74 13.62
C PRO A 221 20.53 0.65 14.51
N LYS A 222 21.78 0.21 14.30
CA LYS A 222 22.44 -0.80 15.12
C LYS A 222 22.68 -0.36 16.57
N SER A 223 22.56 0.95 16.85
CA SER A 223 22.61 1.50 18.21
C SER A 223 21.27 1.40 18.97
N TRP A 224 20.17 1.10 18.27
CA TRP A 224 18.86 0.92 18.87
C TRP A 224 18.73 -0.46 19.52
N PRO A 225 17.84 -0.61 20.52
CA PRO A 225 17.55 -1.91 21.08
C PRO A 225 16.92 -2.84 20.03
N SER A 226 17.26 -4.13 20.12
CA SER A 226 16.56 -5.16 19.36
C SER A 226 15.15 -5.37 19.90
N ASP A 227 14.20 -5.63 19.01
CA ASP A 227 12.85 -6.02 19.40
C ASP A 227 12.85 -7.35 20.17
N LYS A 228 11.76 -7.60 20.89
CA LYS A 228 11.54 -8.80 21.69
C LYS A 228 10.24 -9.50 21.32
N LEU A 229 9.80 -9.34 20.08
CA LEU A 229 8.56 -9.90 19.60
C LEU A 229 8.68 -11.43 19.56
N ASP A 230 7.91 -12.08 20.41
CA ASP A 230 7.66 -13.51 20.30
C ASP A 230 6.48 -13.72 19.35
N TRP A 231 6.71 -14.49 18.28
CA TRP A 231 5.70 -14.78 17.26
C TRP A 231 4.85 -16.01 17.59
N ASN A 232 5.15 -16.69 18.70
CA ASN A 232 4.30 -17.74 19.27
C ASN A 232 3.24 -17.19 20.23
N THR A 233 3.44 -15.98 20.73
CA THR A 233 2.52 -15.29 21.64
C THR A 233 2.08 -13.95 21.05
N SER A 234 1.02 -13.37 21.60
CA SER A 234 0.54 -12.05 21.18
C SER A 234 0.99 -10.99 22.19
N PRO A 235 1.53 -9.84 21.73
CA PRO A 235 1.94 -8.74 22.61
C PRO A 235 0.74 -8.00 23.26
N VAL A 236 -0.47 -8.26 22.77
CA VAL A 236 -1.74 -7.77 23.30
C VAL A 236 -2.76 -8.91 23.17
N ASP A 237 -3.68 -9.06 24.12
CA ASP A 237 -4.77 -10.03 24.00
C ASP A 237 -6.12 -9.31 23.83
N LEU A 238 -6.57 -9.25 22.58
CA LEU A 238 -7.87 -8.74 22.14
C LEU A 238 -8.84 -9.87 21.78
N SER A 239 -8.55 -11.12 22.15
CA SER A 239 -9.39 -12.27 21.78
C SER A 239 -10.82 -12.18 22.34
N PHE A 240 -11.05 -11.34 23.34
CA PHE A 240 -12.39 -11.01 23.86
C PHE A 240 -13.31 -10.42 22.77
N LEU A 241 -12.76 -9.74 21.75
CA LEU A 241 -13.53 -9.23 20.61
C LEU A 241 -14.19 -10.36 19.80
N ASN A 242 -13.62 -11.57 19.84
CA ASN A 242 -14.13 -12.75 19.14
C ASN A 242 -15.00 -13.64 20.04
N ALA A 243 -15.14 -13.36 21.33
CA ALA A 243 -15.89 -14.23 22.25
C ALA A 243 -17.35 -14.45 21.80
N ASN A 244 -17.99 -13.38 21.32
CA ASN A 244 -19.34 -13.43 20.77
C ASN A 244 -19.43 -14.02 19.37
N GLU A 245 -18.30 -14.41 18.77
CA GLU A 245 -18.22 -15.06 17.46
C GLU A 245 -17.72 -16.49 17.56
N LYS A 246 -17.16 -16.96 18.68
CA LYS A 246 -16.67 -18.35 18.83
C LYS A 246 -17.79 -19.39 18.93
N PRO A 247 -17.81 -20.47 18.12
CA PRO A 247 -17.06 -20.64 16.88
C PRO A 247 -17.64 -19.79 15.73
N ALA A 248 -16.79 -19.32 14.82
CA ALA A 248 -17.20 -18.45 13.71
C ALA A 248 -18.34 -19.07 12.90
N GLY A 249 -19.24 -18.24 12.40
CA GLY A 249 -20.43 -18.68 11.67
C GLY A 249 -21.62 -19.07 12.56
N LYS A 250 -21.51 -19.01 13.89
CA LYS A 250 -22.66 -19.26 14.78
C LYS A 250 -23.82 -18.27 14.59
N ARG A 251 -23.56 -17.14 13.95
CA ARG A 251 -24.55 -16.11 13.58
C ARG A 251 -25.15 -16.31 12.19
N GLY A 252 -24.88 -17.45 11.56
CA GLY A 252 -25.33 -17.77 10.20
C GLY A 252 -24.44 -17.14 9.12
N PHE A 253 -24.89 -17.23 7.88
CA PHE A 253 -24.15 -16.70 6.72
C PHE A 253 -24.17 -15.17 6.72
N VAL A 254 -23.00 -14.59 6.43
CA VAL A 254 -22.87 -13.16 6.09
C VAL A 254 -23.62 -12.90 4.79
N LYS A 255 -24.16 -11.69 4.63
CA LYS A 255 -24.84 -11.22 3.42
C LYS A 255 -24.50 -9.75 3.14
N ALA A 256 -24.57 -9.37 1.88
CA ALA A 256 -24.61 -7.96 1.48
C ALA A 256 -26.05 -7.44 1.60
N ALA A 257 -26.23 -6.27 2.21
CA ALA A 257 -27.52 -5.61 2.37
C ALA A 257 -27.35 -4.10 2.16
N GLY A 258 -27.65 -3.63 0.94
CA GLY A 258 -27.34 -2.26 0.55
C GLY A 258 -25.84 -2.02 0.60
N GLU A 259 -25.41 -1.03 1.37
CA GLU A 259 -24.00 -0.62 1.49
C GLU A 259 -23.25 -1.32 2.62
N GLN A 260 -23.84 -2.34 3.23
CA GLN A 260 -23.25 -2.99 4.41
C GLN A 260 -23.20 -4.50 4.27
N LEU A 261 -22.15 -5.11 4.82
CA LEU A 261 -22.17 -6.50 5.20
C LEU A 261 -22.95 -6.67 6.51
N GLN A 262 -23.77 -7.71 6.58
CA GLN A 262 -24.57 -8.04 7.74
C GLN A 262 -24.49 -9.54 8.07
N PHE A 263 -24.61 -9.87 9.34
CA PHE A 263 -24.87 -11.24 9.78
C PHE A 263 -26.33 -11.64 9.49
N ALA A 264 -26.68 -12.91 9.68
CA ALA A 264 -28.03 -13.40 9.37
C ALA A 264 -29.13 -12.73 10.21
N ASP A 265 -28.79 -12.21 11.40
CA ASP A 265 -29.67 -11.45 12.29
C ASP A 265 -29.83 -9.96 11.91
N ASN A 266 -29.30 -9.54 10.76
CA ASN A 266 -29.30 -8.16 10.23
C ASN A 266 -28.44 -7.15 11.00
N THR A 267 -27.60 -7.59 11.93
CA THR A 267 -26.62 -6.69 12.53
C THR A 267 -25.42 -6.49 11.59
N PRO A 268 -24.72 -5.35 11.68
CA PRO A 268 -23.53 -5.09 10.85
C PRO A 268 -22.41 -6.11 11.09
N ALA A 269 -21.77 -6.56 10.01
CA ALA A 269 -20.60 -7.42 10.02
C ALA A 269 -19.36 -6.62 9.64
N ARG A 270 -18.56 -6.22 10.64
CA ARG A 270 -17.31 -5.47 10.47
C ARG A 270 -16.11 -6.39 10.60
N PHE A 271 -15.33 -6.51 9.52
CA PHE A 271 -14.17 -7.39 9.48
C PHE A 271 -12.85 -6.62 9.46
N TRP A 272 -12.00 -6.91 10.45
CA TRP A 272 -10.58 -6.56 10.45
C TRP A 272 -9.78 -7.84 10.26
N GLY A 273 -9.07 -7.94 9.15
CA GLY A 273 -8.45 -9.18 8.71
C GLY A 273 -7.03 -9.03 8.21
N THR A 274 -6.50 -10.17 7.76
CA THR A 274 -5.17 -10.30 7.16
C THR A 274 -5.15 -11.50 6.20
N ASN A 275 -4.07 -11.65 5.47
CA ASN A 275 -3.85 -12.74 4.52
C ASN A 275 -2.87 -13.76 5.12
N VAL A 276 -3.23 -15.04 5.09
CA VAL A 276 -2.30 -16.17 5.27
C VAL A 276 -2.08 -16.78 3.91
N SER A 277 -0.84 -16.75 3.43
CA SER A 277 -0.57 -16.91 2.00
C SER A 277 0.46 -18.00 1.72
N ALA A 278 0.38 -18.60 0.53
CA ALA A 278 1.44 -19.40 -0.07
C ALA A 278 1.98 -20.52 0.86
N TYR A 279 3.28 -20.52 1.17
CA TYR A 279 3.92 -21.58 1.96
C TYR A 279 3.40 -21.61 3.40
N ALA A 280 2.89 -20.50 3.94
CA ALA A 280 2.26 -20.46 5.25
C ALA A 280 1.05 -21.42 5.33
N LEU A 281 0.32 -21.59 4.23
CA LEU A 281 -0.84 -22.47 4.17
C LEU A 281 -0.44 -23.95 4.29
N PHE A 282 0.58 -24.36 3.54
CA PHE A 282 0.84 -25.78 3.31
C PHE A 282 2.03 -26.35 4.10
N ARG A 283 3.02 -25.53 4.44
CA ARG A 283 4.26 -25.96 5.12
C ARG A 283 4.29 -25.65 6.62
N THR A 284 3.27 -24.98 7.14
CA THR A 284 3.10 -24.79 8.59
C THR A 284 2.62 -26.10 9.24
N THR A 285 3.15 -26.45 10.42
CA THR A 285 2.73 -27.66 11.15
C THR A 285 1.32 -27.50 11.69
N ASP A 286 0.63 -28.61 12.01
CA ASP A 286 -0.74 -28.55 12.49
C ASP A 286 -0.82 -27.88 13.88
N GLU A 287 0.20 -28.11 14.72
CA GLU A 287 0.36 -27.46 16.01
C GLU A 287 0.53 -25.94 15.85
N ASP A 288 1.38 -25.52 14.93
CA ASP A 288 1.62 -24.10 14.65
C ASP A 288 0.39 -23.44 14.05
N ILE A 289 -0.36 -24.09 13.15
CA ILE A 289 -1.64 -23.58 12.63
C ILE A 289 -2.60 -23.24 13.76
N LYS A 290 -2.75 -24.15 14.73
CA LYS A 290 -3.62 -23.94 15.89
C LYS A 290 -3.12 -22.83 16.80
N LEU A 291 -1.82 -22.73 17.01
CA LEU A 291 -1.19 -21.67 17.79
C LEU A 291 -1.37 -20.29 17.12
N GLN A 292 -1.18 -20.23 15.82
CA GLN A 292 -1.28 -19.01 15.03
C GLN A 292 -2.74 -18.53 14.92
N ALA A 293 -3.73 -19.42 14.83
CA ALA A 293 -5.14 -19.04 14.92
C ALA A 293 -5.47 -18.34 16.25
N LYS A 294 -4.94 -18.84 17.38
CA LYS A 294 -5.08 -18.19 18.70
C LYS A 294 -4.41 -16.82 18.73
N ARG A 295 -3.19 -16.73 18.18
CA ARG A 295 -2.44 -15.47 18.11
C ARG A 295 -3.17 -14.44 17.26
N LEU A 296 -3.68 -14.81 16.09
CA LEU A 296 -4.48 -13.94 15.22
C LEU A 296 -5.71 -13.39 15.96
N SER A 297 -6.39 -14.23 16.74
CA SER A 297 -7.53 -13.82 17.59
C SER A 297 -7.09 -12.80 18.66
N ALA A 298 -5.97 -13.07 19.33
CA ALA A 298 -5.39 -12.17 20.33
C ALA A 298 -4.88 -10.84 19.73
N LEU A 299 -4.42 -10.84 18.48
CA LEU A 299 -4.06 -9.62 17.74
C LEU A 299 -5.29 -8.80 17.31
N GLY A 300 -6.51 -9.34 17.47
CA GLY A 300 -7.77 -8.64 17.20
C GLY A 300 -8.38 -8.93 15.83
N PHE A 301 -7.80 -9.83 15.02
CA PHE A 301 -8.38 -10.21 13.73
C PHE A 301 -9.66 -11.04 13.91
N ASN A 302 -10.62 -10.84 13.02
CA ASN A 302 -11.84 -11.67 12.90
C ASN A 302 -12.11 -12.14 11.46
N LEU A 303 -11.19 -11.90 10.53
CA LEU A 303 -11.23 -12.44 9.18
C LEU A 303 -9.81 -12.82 8.72
N VAL A 304 -9.68 -13.97 8.05
CA VAL A 304 -8.44 -14.36 7.38
C VAL A 304 -8.75 -14.80 5.95
N ARG A 305 -8.01 -14.25 4.99
CA ARG A 305 -8.03 -14.69 3.60
C ARG A 305 -6.96 -15.75 3.37
N LEU A 306 -7.35 -16.89 2.80
CA LEU A 306 -6.43 -17.97 2.43
C LEU A 306 -5.99 -17.75 0.98
N HIS A 307 -4.79 -17.19 0.80
CA HIS A 307 -4.37 -16.58 -0.45
C HIS A 307 -3.14 -17.27 -1.09
N HIS A 308 -2.91 -17.06 -2.40
CA HIS A 308 -1.89 -17.78 -3.19
C HIS A 308 -1.88 -19.30 -2.96
N HIS A 309 -3.05 -19.88 -2.69
CA HIS A 309 -3.18 -21.30 -2.47
C HIS A 309 -3.03 -22.09 -3.79
N ASP A 310 -3.16 -21.43 -4.95
CA ASP A 310 -3.14 -22.02 -6.29
C ASP A 310 -1.97 -21.54 -7.18
N SER A 311 -1.09 -20.67 -6.67
CA SER A 311 0.06 -20.13 -7.42
C SER A 311 1.09 -21.20 -7.79
N PRO A 312 1.68 -21.15 -8.99
CA PRO A 312 2.62 -22.17 -9.50
C PRO A 312 4.00 -22.12 -8.81
N TRP A 313 4.35 -20.98 -8.21
CA TRP A 313 5.61 -20.82 -7.46
C TRP A 313 5.51 -21.35 -6.02
N VAL A 314 4.34 -21.82 -5.57
CA VAL A 314 4.13 -22.40 -4.24
C VAL A 314 4.16 -23.92 -4.33
N SER A 315 4.95 -24.58 -3.47
CA SER A 315 5.07 -26.05 -3.45
C SER A 315 4.96 -26.63 -2.02
N PRO A 316 4.02 -27.55 -1.74
CA PRO A 316 2.87 -27.84 -2.58
C PRO A 316 1.91 -26.64 -2.63
N ASN A 317 1.10 -26.55 -3.69
CA ASN A 317 -0.09 -25.69 -3.75
C ASN A 317 -1.36 -26.56 -3.66
N ILE A 318 -2.55 -25.99 -3.92
CA ILE A 318 -3.84 -26.70 -3.84
C ILE A 318 -3.96 -27.87 -4.82
N PHE A 319 -3.16 -27.91 -5.89
CA PHE A 319 -3.09 -29.01 -6.86
C PHE A 319 -1.99 -30.03 -6.54
N GLY A 320 -1.20 -29.81 -5.50
CA GLY A 320 -0.10 -30.69 -5.07
C GLY A 320 1.28 -30.09 -5.34
N ASP A 321 2.29 -30.94 -5.56
CA ASP A 321 3.65 -30.46 -5.87
C ASP A 321 3.76 -30.03 -7.34
N PRO A 322 3.98 -28.74 -7.63
CA PRO A 322 4.09 -28.24 -9.00
C PRO A 322 5.27 -28.82 -9.78
N ALA A 323 6.28 -29.38 -9.11
CA ALA A 323 7.44 -29.99 -9.75
C ALA A 323 7.12 -31.35 -10.42
N LEU A 324 5.98 -31.97 -10.11
CA LEU A 324 5.57 -33.24 -10.68
C LEU A 324 4.75 -33.03 -11.97
N PRO A 325 4.83 -33.90 -12.99
CA PRO A 325 4.01 -33.75 -14.19
C PRO A 325 2.51 -33.99 -13.93
N HIS A 326 1.73 -32.94 -13.68
CA HIS A 326 0.31 -33.02 -13.36
C HIS A 326 -0.55 -32.07 -14.23
N ASP A 327 -1.86 -32.30 -14.24
CA ASP A 327 -2.84 -31.29 -14.63
C ASP A 327 -3.36 -30.58 -13.37
N THR A 328 -4.06 -29.46 -13.52
CA THR A 328 -4.65 -28.72 -12.41
C THR A 328 -6.16 -29.00 -12.28
N GLN A 329 -6.66 -30.11 -12.83
CA GLN A 329 -8.11 -30.31 -12.94
C GLN A 329 -8.79 -30.65 -11.61
N GLN A 330 -8.05 -31.19 -10.63
CA GLN A 330 -8.57 -31.59 -9.32
C GLN A 330 -7.65 -31.12 -8.18
N PRO A 331 -8.20 -30.64 -7.05
CA PRO A 331 -7.41 -30.36 -5.85
C PRO A 331 -6.72 -31.62 -5.31
N SER A 332 -5.52 -31.44 -4.73
CA SER A 332 -4.82 -32.48 -3.99
C SER A 332 -5.53 -32.77 -2.65
N PRO A 333 -5.86 -34.04 -2.34
CA PRO A 333 -6.41 -34.41 -1.03
C PRO A 333 -5.49 -34.04 0.14
N GLU A 334 -4.17 -34.11 -0.04
CA GLU A 334 -3.18 -33.72 0.95
C GLU A 334 -3.18 -32.21 1.21
N SER A 335 -3.23 -31.40 0.15
CA SER A 335 -3.31 -29.94 0.28
C SER A 335 -4.64 -29.50 0.89
N LEU A 336 -5.75 -30.17 0.56
CA LEU A 336 -7.06 -29.91 1.17
C LEU A 336 -7.06 -30.11 2.69
N LYS A 337 -6.35 -31.12 3.22
CA LYS A 337 -6.23 -31.32 4.68
C LYS A 337 -5.65 -30.10 5.40
N LYS A 338 -4.71 -29.38 4.76
CA LYS A 338 -4.14 -28.15 5.33
C LYS A 338 -5.15 -27.01 5.33
N ILE A 339 -5.88 -26.82 4.24
CA ILE A 339 -6.96 -25.82 4.17
C ILE A 339 -8.06 -26.15 5.20
N ASP A 340 -8.46 -27.42 5.30
CA ASP A 340 -9.44 -27.91 6.26
C ASP A 340 -9.03 -27.56 7.69
N TRP A 341 -7.76 -27.78 8.03
CA TRP A 341 -7.23 -27.52 9.36
C TRP A 341 -7.13 -26.02 9.69
N TRP A 342 -6.72 -25.19 8.73
CA TRP A 342 -6.77 -23.73 8.86
C TRP A 342 -8.20 -23.23 9.13
N ILE A 343 -9.17 -23.64 8.30
CA ILE A 343 -10.58 -23.26 8.47
C ILE A 343 -11.08 -23.69 9.85
N LYS A 344 -10.77 -24.92 10.29
CA LYS A 344 -11.18 -25.41 11.61
C LYS A 344 -10.60 -24.58 12.75
N CYS A 345 -9.29 -24.29 12.71
CA CYS A 345 -8.61 -23.58 13.78
C CYS A 345 -9.06 -22.12 13.87
N LEU A 346 -9.22 -21.44 12.72
CA LEU A 346 -9.73 -20.08 12.67
C LEU A 346 -11.17 -20.01 13.19
N LYS A 347 -12.02 -20.96 12.75
CA LYS A 347 -13.40 -21.08 13.21
C LYS A 347 -13.50 -21.25 14.71
N ASP A 348 -12.71 -22.13 15.32
CA ASP A 348 -12.69 -22.33 16.78
C ASP A 348 -12.33 -21.04 17.54
N GLU A 349 -11.52 -20.17 16.92
CA GLU A 349 -11.08 -18.90 17.48
C GLU A 349 -11.98 -17.71 17.12
N GLY A 350 -13.14 -17.97 16.49
CA GLY A 350 -14.14 -16.94 16.15
C GLY A 350 -13.72 -16.05 14.98
N ILE A 351 -12.79 -16.54 14.16
CA ILE A 351 -12.26 -15.86 12.98
C ILE A 351 -12.93 -16.44 11.74
N TYR A 352 -13.56 -15.59 10.93
CA TYR A 352 -14.16 -15.97 9.67
C TYR A 352 -13.09 -16.12 8.57
N VAL A 353 -13.46 -16.75 7.46
CA VAL A 353 -12.53 -17.08 6.35
C VAL A 353 -13.01 -16.50 5.03
N TRP A 354 -12.10 -15.93 4.26
CA TRP A 354 -12.29 -15.54 2.86
C TRP A 354 -11.56 -16.53 1.94
N LEU A 355 -12.24 -17.02 0.90
CA LEU A 355 -11.68 -18.01 -0.04
C LEU A 355 -11.59 -17.45 -1.46
N ASP A 356 -10.47 -17.70 -2.12
CA ASP A 356 -10.26 -17.34 -3.52
C ASP A 356 -10.53 -18.52 -4.44
N MET A 357 -11.21 -18.30 -5.57
CA MET A 357 -11.40 -19.33 -6.62
C MET A 357 -10.29 -19.30 -7.68
N HIS A 358 -9.54 -18.20 -7.75
CA HIS A 358 -8.39 -18.04 -8.61
C HIS A 358 -7.49 -16.92 -8.07
N VAL A 359 -6.19 -17.16 -7.92
CA VAL A 359 -5.19 -16.11 -7.68
C VAL A 359 -4.20 -16.04 -8.84
N GLU A 360 -3.45 -17.12 -9.06
CA GLU A 360 -2.42 -17.19 -10.11
C GLU A 360 -2.31 -18.60 -10.68
N ARG A 361 -3.36 -19.42 -10.55
CA ARG A 361 -3.37 -20.76 -11.13
C ARG A 361 -2.93 -20.71 -12.58
N SER A 362 -1.85 -21.43 -12.87
CA SER A 362 -1.36 -21.60 -14.24
C SER A 362 -1.74 -22.98 -14.78
N PHE A 363 -2.17 -23.03 -16.04
CA PHE A 363 -2.50 -24.27 -16.74
C PHE A 363 -1.27 -24.94 -17.34
N THR A 364 -1.31 -26.27 -17.46
CA THR A 364 -0.34 -27.08 -18.20
C THR A 364 -0.95 -27.60 -19.49
N ALA A 365 -0.11 -28.21 -20.35
CA ALA A 365 -0.61 -28.84 -21.58
C ALA A 365 -1.64 -29.96 -21.30
N LYS A 366 -1.65 -30.52 -20.08
CA LYS A 366 -2.57 -31.59 -19.67
C LYS A 366 -3.96 -31.08 -19.23
N ASP A 367 -4.14 -29.77 -19.08
CA ASP A 367 -5.44 -29.17 -18.76
C ASP A 367 -6.39 -29.07 -19.96
N ASN A 368 -5.91 -29.39 -21.17
CA ASN A 368 -6.68 -29.40 -22.42
C ASN A 368 -7.34 -28.06 -22.76
N ILE A 369 -6.60 -26.97 -22.55
CA ILE A 369 -7.05 -25.60 -22.85
C ILE A 369 -6.95 -25.31 -24.36
N TYR A 370 -8.02 -24.77 -24.94
CA TYR A 370 -8.04 -24.29 -26.32
C TYR A 370 -7.02 -23.18 -26.51
N GLY A 371 -6.14 -23.32 -27.51
CA GLY A 371 -5.09 -22.34 -27.78
C GLY A 371 -4.01 -22.30 -26.71
N PHE A 372 -3.83 -23.36 -25.92
CA PHE A 372 -2.76 -23.42 -24.93
C PHE A 372 -1.39 -23.15 -25.54
N GLU A 373 -1.10 -23.66 -26.73
CA GLU A 373 0.22 -23.57 -27.36
C GLU A 373 0.67 -22.13 -27.71
N GLU A 374 -0.27 -21.19 -27.88
CA GLU A 374 0.06 -19.79 -28.18
C GLU A 374 0.15 -18.90 -26.93
N MET A 375 -0.41 -19.32 -25.80
CA MET A 375 -0.34 -18.52 -24.57
C MET A 375 1.13 -18.38 -24.10
N PRO A 376 1.55 -17.23 -23.53
CA PRO A 376 2.86 -17.10 -22.93
C PRO A 376 3.12 -18.16 -21.85
N LYS A 377 4.35 -18.67 -21.79
CA LYS A 377 4.75 -19.72 -20.85
C LYS A 377 5.77 -19.18 -19.84
N ASN A 378 5.59 -19.53 -18.57
CA ASN A 378 6.63 -19.33 -17.56
C ASN A 378 7.76 -20.35 -17.71
N SER A 379 8.79 -20.25 -16.87
CA SER A 379 9.95 -21.15 -16.89
C SER A 379 9.60 -22.63 -16.66
N ALA A 380 8.44 -22.91 -16.06
CA ALA A 380 7.91 -24.26 -15.84
C ALA A 380 7.05 -24.78 -17.01
N GLY A 381 6.89 -24.02 -18.09
CA GLY A 381 6.07 -24.42 -19.24
C GLY A 381 4.56 -24.40 -18.98
N SER A 382 4.12 -23.66 -17.97
CA SER A 382 2.70 -23.41 -17.66
C SER A 382 2.27 -22.01 -18.08
N ALA A 383 0.97 -21.79 -18.24
CA ALA A 383 0.40 -20.53 -18.76
C ALA A 383 -0.63 -19.94 -17.79
N ASP A 384 -0.51 -18.63 -17.52
CA ASP A 384 -1.49 -17.87 -16.75
C ASP A 384 -2.81 -17.71 -17.54
N LEU A 385 -3.94 -17.68 -16.84
CA LEU A 385 -5.27 -17.51 -17.40
C LEU A 385 -5.76 -16.06 -17.45
N LYS A 386 -5.07 -15.12 -16.77
CA LYS A 386 -5.48 -13.72 -16.71
C LYS A 386 -5.64 -13.11 -18.11
N GLY A 387 -6.71 -12.36 -18.31
CA GLY A 387 -7.15 -11.86 -19.63
C GLY A 387 -7.79 -12.93 -20.54
N TYR A 388 -7.19 -14.11 -20.66
CA TYR A 388 -7.70 -15.18 -21.54
C TYR A 388 -9.04 -15.77 -21.10
N ALA A 389 -9.30 -15.83 -19.79
CA ALA A 389 -10.52 -16.39 -19.21
C ALA A 389 -11.82 -15.71 -19.71
N TYR A 390 -11.74 -14.46 -20.15
CA TYR A 390 -12.90 -13.69 -20.61
C TYR A 390 -13.43 -14.13 -21.97
N VAL A 391 -12.59 -14.74 -22.81
CA VAL A 391 -12.96 -15.18 -24.16
C VAL A 391 -12.85 -16.70 -24.36
N ASN A 392 -12.09 -17.39 -23.51
CA ASN A 392 -11.83 -18.82 -23.67
C ASN A 392 -12.76 -19.69 -22.81
N ILE A 393 -13.76 -20.30 -23.46
CA ILE A 393 -14.72 -21.18 -22.78
C ILE A 393 -14.06 -22.38 -22.09
N THR A 394 -12.97 -22.93 -22.61
CA THR A 394 -12.31 -24.08 -21.96
C THR A 394 -11.63 -23.70 -20.64
N ILE A 395 -11.10 -22.47 -20.54
CA ILE A 395 -10.61 -21.88 -19.28
C ILE A 395 -11.77 -21.68 -18.31
N GLN A 396 -12.87 -21.06 -18.75
CA GLN A 396 -14.06 -20.84 -17.90
C GLN A 396 -14.58 -22.16 -17.34
N GLN A 397 -14.65 -23.22 -18.15
CA GLN A 397 -15.04 -24.54 -17.67
C GLN A 397 -14.04 -25.14 -16.67
N ALA A 398 -12.74 -24.93 -16.85
CA ALA A 398 -11.73 -25.38 -15.88
C ALA A 398 -11.84 -24.64 -14.53
N MET A 399 -12.12 -23.34 -14.55
CA MET A 399 -12.40 -22.54 -13.35
C MET A 399 -13.66 -23.02 -12.64
N LYS A 400 -14.76 -23.23 -13.37
CA LYS A 400 -16.02 -23.76 -12.83
C LYS A 400 -15.86 -25.15 -12.20
N ARG A 401 -15.11 -26.05 -12.85
CA ARG A 401 -14.81 -27.38 -12.29
C ARG A 401 -14.04 -27.29 -10.99
N PHE A 402 -13.00 -26.46 -10.93
CA PHE A 402 -12.23 -26.24 -9.70
C PHE A 402 -13.09 -25.66 -8.59
N ALA A 403 -13.84 -24.58 -8.87
CA ALA A 403 -14.71 -23.96 -7.88
C ALA A 403 -15.74 -24.94 -7.30
N ALA A 404 -16.33 -25.80 -8.15
CA ALA A 404 -17.25 -26.83 -7.70
C ALA A 404 -16.54 -27.88 -6.81
N ALA A 405 -15.39 -28.41 -7.24
CA ALA A 405 -14.63 -29.38 -6.47
C ALA A 405 -14.17 -28.83 -5.11
N TYR A 406 -13.68 -27.59 -5.10
CA TYR A 406 -13.17 -26.93 -3.91
C TYR A 406 -14.29 -26.59 -2.92
N LEU A 407 -15.39 -26.00 -3.37
CA LEU A 407 -16.46 -25.54 -2.48
C LEU A 407 -17.41 -26.64 -2.01
N THR A 408 -17.48 -27.77 -2.73
CA THR A 408 -18.27 -28.95 -2.31
C THR A 408 -17.47 -29.93 -1.47
N HIS A 409 -16.16 -29.74 -1.33
CA HIS A 409 -15.32 -30.52 -0.42
C HIS A 409 -15.82 -30.40 1.02
N VAL A 410 -16.03 -31.54 1.67
CA VAL A 410 -16.47 -31.63 3.06
C VAL A 410 -15.25 -31.64 3.96
N ASN A 411 -15.11 -30.60 4.78
CA ASN A 411 -14.07 -30.54 5.79
C ASN A 411 -14.34 -31.59 6.87
N PRO A 412 -13.46 -32.59 7.06
CA PRO A 412 -13.69 -33.68 8.02
C PRO A 412 -13.67 -33.20 9.48
N HIS A 413 -13.10 -32.03 9.76
CA HIS A 413 -13.03 -31.46 11.12
C HIS A 413 -14.26 -30.63 11.49
N THR A 414 -14.97 -30.05 10.52
CA THR A 414 -16.21 -29.28 10.77
C THR A 414 -17.47 -30.06 10.38
N GLY A 415 -17.34 -31.09 9.53
CA GLY A 415 -18.46 -31.87 8.99
C GLY A 415 -19.27 -31.14 7.93
N LEU A 416 -18.80 -29.97 7.46
CA LEU A 416 -19.51 -29.12 6.50
C LEU A 416 -18.72 -29.01 5.20
N ALA A 417 -19.42 -28.95 4.08
CA ALA A 417 -18.82 -28.46 2.85
C ALA A 417 -18.48 -26.98 2.99
N TYR A 418 -17.42 -26.49 2.35
CA TYR A 418 -17.04 -25.07 2.47
C TYR A 418 -18.20 -24.12 2.10
N LYS A 419 -18.98 -24.44 1.06
CA LYS A 419 -20.19 -23.66 0.69
C LYS A 419 -21.30 -23.65 1.76
N ASP A 420 -21.31 -24.63 2.66
CA ASP A 420 -22.30 -24.81 3.71
C ASP A 420 -21.78 -24.41 5.10
N ASP A 421 -20.51 -24.00 5.21
CA ASP A 421 -19.92 -23.54 6.47
C ASP A 421 -20.09 -22.01 6.62
N PRO A 422 -20.92 -21.52 7.56
CA PRO A 422 -21.10 -20.08 7.78
C PRO A 422 -19.86 -19.38 8.35
N ALA A 423 -18.80 -20.11 8.70
CA ALA A 423 -17.50 -19.50 9.02
C ALA A 423 -16.79 -18.93 7.78
N ILE A 424 -17.15 -19.38 6.58
CA ILE A 424 -16.76 -18.69 5.35
C ILE A 424 -17.58 -17.40 5.28
N ALA A 425 -16.93 -16.24 5.18
CA ALA A 425 -17.58 -14.93 5.13
C ALA A 425 -17.89 -14.47 3.71
N ALA A 426 -17.03 -14.80 2.74
CA ALA A 426 -17.17 -14.43 1.34
C ALA A 426 -16.21 -15.23 0.46
N VAL A 427 -16.43 -15.17 -0.85
CA VAL A 427 -15.54 -15.76 -1.87
C VAL A 427 -15.20 -14.76 -2.97
N LEU A 428 -14.01 -14.87 -3.56
CA LEU A 428 -13.55 -14.08 -4.70
C LEU A 428 -13.46 -14.95 -5.96
N ILE A 429 -13.97 -14.47 -7.10
CA ILE A 429 -13.90 -15.20 -8.38
C ILE A 429 -12.47 -15.19 -8.93
N THR A 430 -11.86 -14.01 -9.06
CA THR A 430 -10.47 -13.88 -9.51
C THR A 430 -9.74 -12.78 -8.77
N ASN A 431 -8.56 -13.06 -8.25
CA ASN A 431 -7.63 -12.01 -7.83
C ASN A 431 -7.17 -11.23 -9.05
N GLU A 432 -7.30 -9.90 -9.02
CA GLU A 432 -6.42 -9.04 -9.81
C GLU A 432 -6.41 -9.35 -11.32
N ASN A 433 -7.58 -9.45 -11.94
CA ASN A 433 -7.74 -9.92 -13.32
C ASN A 433 -8.79 -9.11 -14.09
N ASP A 434 -8.75 -7.79 -14.05
CA ASP A 434 -9.64 -6.96 -14.87
C ASP A 434 -9.15 -6.91 -16.34
N VAL A 435 -10.08 -6.74 -17.28
CA VAL A 435 -9.74 -6.49 -18.70
C VAL A 435 -9.80 -5.02 -19.07
N THR A 436 -10.33 -4.17 -18.20
CA THR A 436 -10.49 -2.74 -18.43
C THR A 436 -9.19 -1.95 -18.25
N HIS A 437 -8.23 -2.42 -17.45
CA HIS A 437 -6.95 -1.75 -17.19
C HIS A 437 -5.75 -2.65 -17.48
N HIS A 438 -5.70 -3.86 -16.90
CA HIS A 438 -4.49 -4.69 -16.89
C HIS A 438 -4.43 -5.71 -18.03
N PHE A 439 -5.41 -6.63 -18.11
CA PHE A 439 -5.23 -7.87 -18.86
C PHE A 439 -5.94 -7.93 -20.22
N GLY A 440 -6.70 -6.91 -20.60
CA GLY A 440 -7.30 -6.81 -21.95
C GLY A 440 -6.24 -6.79 -23.06
N ASN A 441 -5.06 -6.24 -22.78
CA ASN A 441 -3.96 -6.16 -23.72
C ASN A 441 -3.36 -7.53 -24.11
N ALA A 442 -3.60 -8.59 -23.32
CA ALA A 442 -3.11 -9.94 -23.62
C ALA A 442 -3.74 -10.55 -24.88
N LEU A 443 -4.86 -10.00 -25.35
CA LEU A 443 -5.67 -10.50 -26.46
C LEU A 443 -5.44 -9.75 -27.77
N LEU A 444 -4.51 -8.79 -27.82
CA LEU A 444 -4.30 -7.91 -28.96
C LEU A 444 -3.53 -8.59 -30.12
N PRO A 445 -3.64 -8.07 -31.36
CA PRO A 445 -3.01 -8.68 -32.54
C PRO A 445 -1.48 -8.80 -32.47
N ASP A 446 -0.82 -7.91 -31.74
CA ASP A 446 0.64 -7.88 -31.55
C ASP A 446 1.15 -8.89 -30.52
N LYS A 447 0.26 -9.58 -29.80
CA LYS A 447 0.64 -10.54 -28.74
C LYS A 447 0.90 -11.96 -29.22
N ASN A 448 0.83 -12.21 -30.53
CA ASN A 448 1.09 -13.52 -31.14
C ASN A 448 0.19 -14.65 -30.58
N VAL A 449 -1.08 -14.33 -30.28
CA VAL A 449 -2.12 -15.27 -29.82
C VAL A 449 -3.29 -15.35 -30.80
N PRO A 450 -3.07 -15.84 -32.04
CA PRO A 450 -4.06 -15.75 -33.11
C PRO A 450 -5.41 -16.41 -32.82
N LYS A 451 -5.47 -17.49 -32.02
CA LYS A 451 -6.74 -18.14 -31.66
C LYS A 451 -7.53 -17.31 -30.66
N HIS A 452 -6.90 -16.81 -29.59
CA HIS A 452 -7.57 -15.97 -28.60
C HIS A 452 -7.90 -14.58 -29.14
N ASN A 453 -6.99 -13.99 -29.91
CA ASN A 453 -7.23 -12.72 -30.60
C ASN A 453 -8.45 -12.82 -31.50
N LYS A 454 -8.61 -13.92 -32.26
CA LYS A 454 -9.79 -14.12 -33.10
C LYS A 454 -11.10 -14.10 -32.31
N LEU A 455 -11.13 -14.72 -31.12
CA LEU A 455 -12.31 -14.69 -30.24
C LEU A 455 -12.57 -13.26 -29.73
N TYR A 456 -11.54 -12.59 -29.23
CA TYR A 456 -11.63 -11.21 -28.74
C TYR A 456 -12.11 -10.22 -29.81
N MET A 457 -11.55 -10.30 -31.01
CA MET A 457 -11.94 -9.43 -32.13
C MET A 457 -13.38 -9.68 -32.57
N ALA A 458 -13.84 -10.92 -32.58
CA ALA A 458 -15.23 -11.25 -32.90
C ALA A 458 -16.22 -10.70 -31.87
N GLU A 459 -15.89 -10.79 -30.57
CA GLU A 459 -16.68 -10.19 -29.49
C GLU A 459 -16.72 -8.66 -29.60
N ALA A 460 -15.57 -8.02 -29.88
CA ALA A 460 -15.48 -6.57 -30.05
C ALA A 460 -16.26 -6.08 -31.28
N GLU A 461 -16.19 -6.79 -32.40
CA GLU A 461 -16.93 -6.48 -33.63
C GLU A 461 -18.44 -6.65 -33.42
N ALA A 462 -18.87 -7.73 -32.74
CA ALA A 462 -20.26 -7.95 -32.41
C ALA A 462 -20.83 -6.83 -31.53
N PHE A 463 -20.10 -6.45 -30.47
CA PHE A 463 -20.50 -5.34 -29.60
C PHE A 463 -20.56 -4.01 -30.36
N ALA A 464 -19.55 -3.72 -31.19
CA ALA A 464 -19.52 -2.51 -32.00
C ALA A 464 -20.70 -2.41 -32.96
N ASN A 465 -21.03 -3.51 -33.65
CA ASN A 465 -22.17 -3.58 -34.58
C ASN A 465 -23.52 -3.46 -33.86
N GLN A 466 -23.65 -4.04 -32.66
CA GLN A 466 -24.87 -3.97 -31.87
C GLN A 466 -25.19 -2.55 -31.39
N HIS A 467 -24.16 -1.74 -31.14
CA HIS A 467 -24.28 -0.42 -30.52
C HIS A 467 -23.88 0.74 -31.45
N ASP A 468 -23.73 0.47 -32.75
CA ASP A 468 -23.31 1.47 -33.76
C ASP A 468 -22.00 2.21 -33.40
N LEU A 469 -21.04 1.50 -32.80
CA LEU A 469 -19.74 2.03 -32.38
C LEU A 469 -18.63 1.78 -33.41
N PRO A 470 -17.57 2.61 -33.45
CA PRO A 470 -16.42 2.35 -34.32
C PRO A 470 -15.68 1.07 -33.93
N ALA A 471 -15.79 0.03 -34.76
CA ALA A 471 -15.07 -1.23 -34.54
C ALA A 471 -13.55 -1.01 -34.41
N SER A 472 -12.97 -0.04 -35.13
CA SER A 472 -11.54 0.28 -35.10
C SER A 472 -11.04 0.80 -33.74
N GLN A 473 -11.92 1.31 -32.88
CA GLN A 473 -11.61 1.79 -31.52
C GLN A 473 -12.03 0.79 -30.44
N THR A 474 -13.10 0.02 -30.68
CA THR A 474 -13.73 -0.84 -29.66
C THR A 474 -12.79 -1.92 -29.12
N TRP A 475 -11.94 -2.51 -29.96
CA TRP A 475 -10.99 -3.56 -29.52
C TRP A 475 -9.73 -3.03 -28.82
N ARG A 476 -9.46 -1.72 -28.84
CA ARG A 476 -8.19 -1.15 -28.36
C ARG A 476 -8.20 -1.03 -26.83
N ALA A 477 -7.85 -2.11 -26.15
CA ALA A 477 -8.05 -2.22 -24.71
C ALA A 477 -7.40 -1.10 -23.86
N TRP A 478 -6.32 -0.49 -24.37
CA TRP A 478 -5.62 0.63 -23.72
C TRP A 478 -6.32 1.99 -23.87
N GLU A 479 -7.27 2.14 -24.79
CA GLU A 479 -7.95 3.43 -25.05
C GLU A 479 -9.21 3.61 -24.19
N TYR A 480 -9.52 4.87 -23.90
CA TYR A 480 -10.84 5.27 -23.40
C TYR A 480 -11.83 5.44 -24.56
N GLY A 481 -13.13 5.40 -24.27
CA GLY A 481 -14.20 5.50 -25.27
C GLY A 481 -14.92 4.16 -25.49
N PRO A 482 -15.24 3.80 -26.76
CA PRO A 482 -15.94 2.56 -27.09
C PRO A 482 -15.33 1.29 -26.48
N SER A 483 -14.00 1.26 -26.30
CA SER A 483 -13.32 0.11 -25.71
C SER A 483 -13.72 -0.12 -24.25
N LYS A 484 -13.84 0.93 -23.42
CA LYS A 484 -14.23 0.76 -22.01
C LYS A 484 -15.68 0.28 -21.86
N LEU A 485 -16.56 0.62 -22.80
CA LEU A 485 -17.91 0.06 -22.84
C LEU A 485 -17.85 -1.45 -23.14
N PHE A 486 -17.18 -1.84 -24.22
CA PHE A 486 -17.04 -3.24 -24.62
C PHE A 486 -16.39 -4.11 -23.54
N LEU A 487 -15.27 -3.67 -22.95
CA LEU A 487 -14.54 -4.44 -21.95
C LEU A 487 -15.38 -4.64 -20.69
N ASN A 488 -16.15 -3.64 -20.26
CA ASN A 488 -17.07 -3.79 -19.14
C ASN A 488 -18.19 -4.81 -19.46
N ASP A 489 -18.72 -4.83 -20.68
CA ASP A 489 -19.69 -5.85 -21.08
C ASP A 489 -19.10 -7.27 -21.11
N LEU A 490 -17.90 -7.41 -21.69
CA LEU A 490 -17.18 -8.68 -21.75
C LEU A 490 -16.89 -9.22 -20.34
N GLU A 491 -16.34 -8.38 -19.47
CA GLU A 491 -16.06 -8.72 -18.07
C GLU A 491 -17.35 -9.02 -17.29
N ARG A 492 -18.40 -8.21 -17.48
CA ARG A 492 -19.71 -8.43 -16.87
C ARG A 492 -20.29 -9.79 -17.20
N ARG A 493 -20.21 -10.24 -18.46
CA ARG A 493 -20.76 -11.53 -18.90
C ARG A 493 -20.04 -12.70 -18.25
N PHE A 494 -18.71 -12.66 -18.19
CA PHE A 494 -17.91 -13.63 -17.46
C PHE A 494 -18.30 -13.65 -15.96
N ASN A 495 -18.36 -12.47 -15.33
CA ASN A 495 -18.74 -12.34 -13.92
C ASN A 495 -20.16 -12.90 -13.67
N ALA A 496 -21.13 -12.63 -14.56
CA ALA A 496 -22.50 -13.15 -14.45
C ALA A 496 -22.53 -14.67 -14.40
N ASP A 497 -21.80 -15.27 -15.33
CA ASP A 497 -21.79 -16.71 -15.57
C ASP A 497 -21.07 -17.45 -14.43
N MET A 498 -19.97 -16.90 -13.93
CA MET A 498 -19.27 -17.42 -12.76
C MET A 498 -20.10 -17.29 -11.49
N ILE A 499 -20.73 -16.13 -11.24
CA ILE A 499 -21.63 -15.94 -10.09
C ILE A 499 -22.78 -16.93 -10.16
N LYS A 500 -23.43 -17.06 -11.32
CA LYS A 500 -24.52 -18.03 -11.51
C LYS A 500 -24.06 -19.44 -11.19
N HIS A 501 -22.90 -19.86 -11.70
CA HIS A 501 -22.34 -21.19 -11.41
C HIS A 501 -22.09 -21.40 -9.92
N LEU A 502 -21.50 -20.43 -9.22
CA LEU A 502 -21.28 -20.50 -7.77
C LEU A 502 -22.60 -20.60 -6.99
N ARG A 503 -23.63 -19.87 -7.40
CA ARG A 503 -24.98 -19.98 -6.82
C ARG A 503 -25.63 -21.34 -7.09
N ASP A 504 -25.48 -21.89 -8.29
CA ASP A 504 -25.96 -23.24 -8.65
C ASP A 504 -25.23 -24.34 -7.86
N VAL A 505 -23.94 -24.17 -7.57
CA VAL A 505 -23.17 -25.04 -6.65
C VAL A 505 -23.69 -24.95 -5.20
N GLY A 506 -24.31 -23.83 -4.83
CA GLY A 506 -24.95 -23.61 -3.53
C GLY A 506 -24.22 -22.64 -2.61
N VAL A 507 -23.34 -21.78 -3.14
CA VAL A 507 -22.69 -20.71 -2.36
C VAL A 507 -23.75 -19.72 -1.85
N LYS A 508 -23.74 -19.43 -0.55
CA LYS A 508 -24.72 -18.55 0.13
C LYS A 508 -24.15 -17.19 0.54
N VAL A 509 -22.83 -17.09 0.63
CA VAL A 509 -22.12 -15.88 1.07
C VAL A 509 -21.94 -14.87 -0.06
N PRO A 510 -21.58 -13.61 0.25
CA PRO A 510 -21.19 -12.63 -0.76
C PRO A 510 -20.10 -13.16 -1.69
N ILE A 511 -20.26 -12.87 -2.97
CA ILE A 511 -19.29 -13.15 -4.02
C ILE A 511 -18.72 -11.81 -4.50
N SER A 512 -17.40 -11.65 -4.36
CA SER A 512 -16.64 -10.62 -5.06
C SER A 512 -16.22 -11.14 -6.44
N THR A 513 -16.17 -10.25 -7.42
CA THR A 513 -15.74 -10.54 -8.80
C THR A 513 -14.21 -10.60 -8.89
N THR A 514 -13.59 -9.59 -9.50
CA THR A 514 -12.19 -9.22 -9.29
C THR A 514 -12.08 -7.93 -8.49
N SER A 515 -10.85 -7.45 -8.31
CA SER A 515 -10.51 -6.31 -7.45
C SER A 515 -10.28 -5.04 -8.28
N TYR A 516 -10.71 -3.89 -7.77
CA TYR A 516 -10.29 -2.57 -8.26
C TYR A 516 -8.97 -2.17 -7.60
N TRP A 517 -8.01 -1.68 -8.38
CA TRP A 517 -6.65 -1.43 -7.89
C TRP A 517 -6.32 0.04 -7.68
N GLY A 518 -5.35 0.29 -6.80
CA GLY A 518 -4.59 1.54 -6.82
C GLY A 518 -3.91 1.72 -8.19
N GLY A 519 -4.31 2.76 -8.91
CA GLY A 519 -3.89 3.03 -10.30
C GLY A 519 -5.02 2.91 -11.33
N ASP A 520 -6.10 2.20 -10.99
CA ASP A 520 -7.21 1.97 -11.93
C ASP A 520 -8.06 3.23 -12.17
N GLY A 521 -8.54 3.37 -13.41
CA GLY A 521 -9.60 4.32 -13.73
C GLY A 521 -10.93 3.88 -13.13
N LEU A 522 -11.80 4.84 -12.78
CA LEU A 522 -13.17 4.52 -12.34
C LEU A 522 -13.95 3.70 -13.39
N ALA A 523 -13.51 3.72 -14.65
CA ALA A 523 -14.02 2.89 -15.74
C ALA A 523 -13.87 1.37 -15.50
N SER A 524 -13.09 0.93 -14.51
CA SER A 524 -13.00 -0.48 -14.10
C SER A 524 -14.11 -0.93 -13.15
N LEU A 525 -14.85 0.00 -12.50
CA LEU A 525 -15.89 -0.35 -11.54
C LEU A 525 -17.17 -0.98 -12.11
N PRO A 526 -17.67 -0.61 -13.32
CA PRO A 526 -19.00 -1.04 -13.75
C PRO A 526 -19.19 -2.56 -13.77
N ALA A 527 -18.26 -3.31 -14.35
CA ALA A 527 -18.34 -4.78 -14.39
C ALA A 527 -18.29 -5.44 -13.00
N LEU A 528 -17.60 -4.82 -12.05
CA LEU A 528 -17.48 -5.30 -10.66
C LEU A 528 -18.81 -5.20 -9.90
N THR A 529 -19.72 -4.32 -10.32
CA THR A 529 -21.06 -4.19 -9.69
C THR A 529 -21.95 -5.44 -9.83
N SER A 530 -21.51 -6.41 -10.64
CA SER A 530 -22.11 -7.76 -10.72
C SER A 530 -22.01 -8.53 -9.41
N GLY A 531 -20.91 -8.34 -8.67
CA GLY A 531 -20.68 -8.98 -7.39
C GLY A 531 -21.60 -8.44 -6.30
N ASP A 532 -21.69 -9.16 -5.19
CA ASP A 532 -22.45 -8.69 -4.02
C ASP A 532 -21.73 -7.54 -3.30
N VAL A 533 -20.41 -7.45 -3.46
CA VAL A 533 -19.51 -6.44 -2.90
C VAL A 533 -18.57 -5.90 -3.96
N ILE A 534 -18.05 -4.69 -3.76
CA ILE A 534 -16.88 -4.19 -4.50
C ILE A 534 -15.65 -4.48 -3.64
N ASP A 535 -14.63 -5.10 -4.24
CA ASP A 535 -13.35 -5.34 -3.57
C ASP A 535 -12.25 -4.46 -4.16
N THR A 536 -11.33 -4.00 -3.29
CA THR A 536 -10.26 -3.08 -3.67
C THR A 536 -8.91 -3.50 -3.11
N HIS A 537 -7.86 -3.24 -3.89
CA HIS A 537 -6.47 -3.43 -3.49
C HIS A 537 -5.75 -2.08 -3.56
N SER A 538 -4.98 -1.73 -2.53
CA SER A 538 -4.17 -0.52 -2.59
C SER A 538 -2.91 -0.61 -1.75
N TYR A 539 -1.78 -0.20 -2.35
CA TYR A 539 -0.48 -0.18 -1.69
C TYR A 539 0.06 1.25 -1.65
N GLY A 540 0.49 1.67 -0.46
CA GLY A 540 1.13 2.96 -0.24
C GLY A 540 2.65 2.89 -0.30
N GLY A 541 3.29 4.05 -0.21
CA GLY A 541 4.71 4.18 0.12
C GLY A 541 4.90 5.09 1.33
N SER A 542 6.13 5.53 1.60
CA SER A 542 6.39 6.49 2.67
C SER A 542 5.62 7.80 2.51
N GLY A 543 5.35 8.48 3.63
CA GLY A 543 4.77 9.82 3.64
C GLY A 543 3.28 9.88 3.31
N GLN A 544 2.51 8.82 3.58
CA GLN A 544 1.06 8.82 3.31
C GLN A 544 0.31 9.96 4.02
N LEU A 545 0.73 10.33 5.22
CA LEU A 545 0.11 11.43 5.97
C LEU A 545 0.41 12.81 5.36
N GLU A 546 1.47 12.93 4.57
CA GLU A 546 1.94 14.18 3.95
C GLU A 546 1.37 14.40 2.54
N LYS A 547 0.66 13.40 1.98
CA LYS A 547 0.00 13.53 0.67
C LYS A 547 -1.05 14.64 0.73
N ASN A 548 -0.84 15.71 -0.03
CA ASN A 548 -1.77 16.83 -0.12
C ASN A 548 -2.99 16.43 -0.98
N PRO A 549 -4.20 16.29 -0.41
CA PRO A 549 -5.39 15.84 -1.16
C PRO A 549 -5.81 16.83 -2.25
N LEU A 550 -5.31 18.07 -2.25
CA LEU A 550 -5.54 19.00 -3.36
C LEU A 550 -4.82 18.55 -4.64
N THR A 551 -3.66 17.90 -4.53
CA THR A 551 -2.76 17.68 -5.69
C THR A 551 -2.16 16.29 -5.80
N SER A 552 -2.28 15.44 -4.78
CA SER A 552 -1.74 14.09 -4.78
C SER A 552 -2.66 13.08 -4.10
N ALA A 553 -2.71 11.87 -4.65
CA ALA A 553 -3.42 10.75 -4.05
C ALA A 553 -2.52 9.96 -3.10
N GLY A 554 -3.12 9.48 -2.01
CA GLY A 554 -2.59 8.45 -1.12
C GLY A 554 -3.41 7.16 -1.19
N ILE A 555 -2.98 6.16 -0.42
CA ILE A 555 -3.59 4.82 -0.36
C ILE A 555 -5.10 4.85 -0.10
N VAL A 556 -5.56 5.71 0.82
CA VAL A 556 -6.99 5.78 1.18
C VAL A 556 -7.86 6.39 0.08
N ASP A 557 -7.32 7.25 -0.78
CA ASP A 557 -8.07 7.86 -1.87
C ASP A 557 -8.42 6.82 -2.93
N TRP A 558 -7.48 5.91 -3.22
CA TRP A 558 -7.69 4.77 -4.10
C TRP A 558 -8.71 3.79 -3.55
N ILE A 559 -8.68 3.49 -2.25
CA ILE A 559 -9.69 2.63 -1.63
C ILE A 559 -11.07 3.31 -1.68
N ALA A 560 -11.16 4.59 -1.29
CA ALA A 560 -12.42 5.33 -1.25
C ALA A 560 -13.09 5.43 -2.62
N ALA A 561 -12.29 5.52 -3.70
CA ALA A 561 -12.78 5.50 -5.08
C ALA A 561 -13.49 4.20 -5.46
N GLY A 562 -13.30 3.10 -4.74
CA GLY A 562 -14.04 1.85 -4.92
C GLY A 562 -15.43 1.83 -4.29
N GLN A 563 -15.80 2.79 -3.45
CA GLN A 563 -17.10 2.80 -2.76
C GLN A 563 -18.25 3.12 -3.72
N VAL A 564 -18.85 2.09 -4.34
CA VAL A 564 -20.00 2.26 -5.24
C VAL A 564 -21.30 2.42 -4.42
N THR A 565 -22.17 3.34 -4.84
CA THR A 565 -23.49 3.54 -4.22
C THR A 565 -24.29 2.24 -4.14
N GLY A 566 -24.84 1.92 -2.98
CA GLY A 566 -25.66 0.70 -2.79
C GLY A 566 -24.89 -0.62 -2.76
N LYS A 567 -23.56 -0.60 -2.63
CA LYS A 567 -22.71 -1.80 -2.51
C LYS A 567 -21.82 -1.72 -1.26
N PRO A 568 -21.60 -2.82 -0.52
CA PRO A 568 -20.58 -2.89 0.51
C PRO A 568 -19.19 -2.79 -0.11
N LEU A 569 -18.22 -2.26 0.64
CA LEU A 569 -16.83 -2.16 0.21
C LEU A 569 -15.95 -3.09 1.04
N THR A 570 -15.20 -3.93 0.34
CA THR A 570 -14.13 -4.75 0.93
C THR A 570 -12.77 -4.31 0.39
N VAL A 571 -11.75 -4.54 1.19
CA VAL A 571 -10.35 -4.28 0.89
C VAL A 571 -9.59 -5.55 1.24
N THR A 572 -9.50 -6.50 0.32
CA THR A 572 -8.82 -7.77 0.61
C THR A 572 -7.29 -7.65 0.60
N GLU A 573 -6.75 -6.52 0.15
CA GLU A 573 -5.32 -6.20 0.24
C GLU A 573 -5.05 -4.71 0.47
N TRP A 574 -4.38 -4.41 1.59
CA TRP A 574 -3.66 -3.15 1.77
C TRP A 574 -2.31 -3.38 2.45
N ASN A 575 -1.28 -2.63 2.01
CA ASN A 575 0.02 -2.53 2.71
C ASN A 575 0.83 -1.33 2.21
N THR A 576 2.11 -1.26 2.57
CA THR A 576 3.08 -0.27 2.07
C THR A 576 4.32 -0.94 1.48
N GLU A 577 4.91 -0.30 0.47
CA GLU A 577 6.12 -0.73 -0.21
C GLU A 577 6.95 0.47 -0.72
N PRO A 578 8.27 0.29 -0.96
CA PRO A 578 9.09 -0.89 -0.68
C PRO A 578 9.39 -1.08 0.82
N PHE A 579 9.74 -2.30 1.22
CA PHE A 579 10.17 -2.59 2.59
C PHE A 579 11.68 -2.39 2.79
N PRO A 580 12.12 -1.92 3.97
CA PRO A 580 11.27 -1.39 5.04
C PRO A 580 10.82 0.05 4.74
N THR A 581 9.52 0.29 4.69
CA THR A 581 8.99 1.66 4.71
C THR A 581 9.15 2.22 6.14
N PRO A 582 9.81 3.38 6.36
CA PRO A 582 10.17 3.85 7.70
C PRO A 582 8.96 4.20 8.60
N ASP A 583 7.92 4.82 8.05
CA ASP A 583 6.70 5.28 8.75
C ASP A 583 5.53 4.29 8.69
N ARG A 584 5.78 3.01 8.35
CA ARG A 584 4.73 1.99 8.22
C ARG A 584 3.90 1.76 9.49
N HIS A 585 4.44 2.15 10.65
CA HIS A 585 3.71 2.13 11.92
C HIS A 585 2.50 3.07 11.96
N THR A 586 2.43 4.07 11.07
CA THR A 586 1.31 5.01 10.97
C THR A 586 0.10 4.42 10.25
N LEU A 587 0.33 3.47 9.33
CA LEU A 587 -0.65 3.01 8.35
C LEU A 587 -1.87 2.31 8.97
N PRO A 588 -1.74 1.38 9.96
CA PRO A 588 -2.90 0.69 10.52
C PRO A 588 -3.98 1.61 11.07
N LEU A 589 -3.58 2.66 11.81
CA LEU A 589 -4.51 3.63 12.39
C LEU A 589 -5.13 4.52 11.32
N TYR A 590 -4.36 4.91 10.31
CA TYR A 590 -4.87 5.72 9.21
C TYR A 590 -5.94 4.97 8.41
N ILE A 591 -5.70 3.69 8.11
CA ILE A 591 -6.67 2.81 7.45
C ILE A 591 -7.89 2.57 8.35
N ALA A 592 -7.72 2.17 9.61
CA ALA A 592 -8.84 1.84 10.50
C ALA A 592 -9.73 3.06 10.83
N GLY A 593 -9.11 4.23 11.07
CA GLY A 593 -9.84 5.48 11.30
C GLY A 593 -10.66 5.87 10.06
N THR A 594 -10.00 5.90 8.90
CA THR A 594 -10.66 6.23 7.62
C THR A 594 -11.77 5.24 7.28
N ALA A 595 -11.51 3.93 7.38
CA ALA A 595 -12.48 2.88 7.09
C ALA A 595 -13.72 2.96 7.99
N SER A 596 -13.52 3.25 9.29
CA SER A 596 -14.64 3.45 10.23
C SER A 596 -15.49 4.65 9.82
N HIS A 597 -14.84 5.76 9.46
CA HIS A 597 -15.51 6.99 9.05
C HIS A 597 -16.24 6.87 7.71
N GLN A 598 -15.65 6.17 6.74
CA GLN A 598 -16.25 5.93 5.43
C GLN A 598 -17.33 4.83 5.47
N GLY A 599 -17.38 4.01 6.53
CA GLY A 599 -18.31 2.89 6.64
C GLY A 599 -17.93 1.69 5.77
N TRP A 600 -16.64 1.44 5.54
CA TRP A 600 -16.16 0.24 4.84
C TRP A 600 -16.40 -1.01 5.70
N ASP A 601 -16.51 -2.18 5.07
CA ASP A 601 -17.04 -3.38 5.72
C ASP A 601 -15.98 -4.41 6.11
N ALA A 602 -14.98 -4.65 5.25
CA ALA A 602 -13.93 -5.63 5.49
C ALA A 602 -12.56 -5.13 5.02
N LEU A 603 -11.56 -5.11 5.91
CA LEU A 603 -10.22 -4.59 5.63
C LEU A 603 -9.19 -5.67 5.95
N MET A 604 -8.34 -6.03 4.99
CA MET A 604 -7.36 -7.10 5.14
C MET A 604 -5.95 -6.63 4.82
N GLN A 605 -5.10 -6.67 5.84
CA GLN A 605 -3.68 -6.38 5.67
C GLN A 605 -3.02 -7.48 4.83
N TYR A 606 -2.21 -7.10 3.83
CA TYR A 606 -1.46 -8.05 3.01
C TYR A 606 0.04 -8.01 3.33
N ALA A 607 0.65 -8.97 4.01
CA ALA A 607 0.07 -10.19 4.57
C ALA A 607 0.61 -10.51 5.96
N TYR A 608 -0.07 -11.42 6.68
CA TYR A 608 0.39 -11.98 7.94
C TYR A 608 1.70 -12.75 7.72
N SER A 609 1.70 -13.70 6.77
CA SER A 609 2.90 -14.37 6.30
C SER A 609 2.70 -15.06 4.95
N GLN A 610 3.74 -15.07 4.12
CA GLN A 610 3.90 -15.97 2.96
C GLN A 610 4.81 -17.18 3.26
N GLU A 611 5.47 -17.19 4.42
CA GLU A 611 6.45 -18.20 4.83
C GLU A 611 5.84 -19.22 5.81
N PRO A 612 6.44 -20.42 5.94
CA PRO A 612 6.02 -21.39 6.95
C PRO A 612 6.18 -20.83 8.38
N LEU A 613 5.16 -20.98 9.23
CA LEU A 613 5.17 -20.46 10.61
C LEU A 613 5.74 -21.47 11.64
N SER A 614 6.71 -22.28 11.21
CA SER A 614 7.28 -23.41 11.98
C SER A 614 8.73 -23.18 12.45
N GLY A 615 9.22 -21.94 12.41
CA GLY A 615 10.46 -21.50 13.04
C GLY A 615 11.78 -21.80 12.31
N GLY A 616 11.76 -22.63 11.27
CA GLY A 616 12.97 -23.07 10.55
C GLY A 616 13.65 -22.02 9.66
N TRP A 617 12.86 -21.21 8.95
CA TRP A 617 13.33 -20.12 8.08
C TRP A 617 12.44 -18.91 8.31
N ARG A 618 13.04 -17.76 8.65
CA ARG A 618 12.31 -16.55 9.05
C ARG A 618 13.00 -15.32 8.48
N THR A 619 12.30 -14.57 7.65
CA THR A 619 12.79 -13.30 7.12
C THR A 619 11.88 -12.14 7.52
N ALA A 620 12.45 -10.94 7.52
CA ALA A 620 11.74 -9.68 7.56
C ALA A 620 11.40 -9.26 6.12
N GLY A 621 10.15 -8.89 5.84
CA GLY A 621 9.77 -8.44 4.51
C GLY A 621 8.35 -7.88 4.46
N ASN A 622 7.98 -7.27 3.32
CA ASN A 622 6.63 -6.73 3.08
C ASN A 622 5.51 -7.72 3.43
N TRP A 623 5.77 -9.00 3.22
CA TRP A 623 4.76 -10.06 3.26
C TRP A 623 4.71 -10.81 4.60
N ASN A 624 5.45 -10.36 5.61
CA ASN A 624 5.64 -11.06 6.89
C ASN A 624 5.28 -10.18 8.10
N ALA A 625 4.07 -9.60 8.13
CA ALA A 625 3.62 -8.74 9.23
C ALA A 625 3.62 -9.43 10.60
N TYR A 626 3.55 -10.77 10.65
CA TYR A 626 3.55 -11.54 11.89
C TYR A 626 4.76 -11.27 12.79
N ASN A 627 5.88 -10.83 12.21
CA ASN A 627 7.15 -10.58 12.89
C ASN A 627 7.62 -9.11 12.84
N ASP A 628 6.84 -8.19 12.27
CA ASP A 628 7.24 -6.79 12.09
C ASP A 628 6.82 -5.91 13.28
N PRO A 629 7.76 -5.45 14.14
CA PRO A 629 7.41 -4.68 15.32
C PRO A 629 6.91 -3.27 15.01
N ALA A 630 7.25 -2.67 13.86
CA ALA A 630 6.73 -1.35 13.51
C ALA A 630 5.25 -1.42 13.11
N LEU A 631 4.88 -2.38 12.29
CA LEU A 631 3.49 -2.57 11.87
C LEU A 631 2.64 -3.10 13.04
N LEU A 632 3.12 -4.11 13.77
CA LEU A 632 2.38 -4.68 14.89
C LEU A 632 2.16 -3.69 16.03
N ALA A 633 3.04 -2.70 16.24
CA ALA A 633 2.88 -1.71 17.31
C ALA A 633 1.47 -1.08 17.32
N THR A 634 0.91 -0.79 16.14
CA THR A 634 -0.38 -0.11 15.99
C THR A 634 -1.47 -1.00 15.39
N LEU A 635 -1.16 -2.19 14.87
CA LEU A 635 -2.13 -3.09 14.23
C LEU A 635 -3.24 -3.60 15.19
N PRO A 636 -2.96 -4.04 16.44
CA PRO A 636 -4.02 -4.38 17.40
C PRO A 636 -4.83 -3.16 17.82
N ALA A 637 -4.20 -1.98 17.90
CA ALA A 637 -4.90 -0.74 18.23
C ALA A 637 -5.92 -0.35 17.14
N ALA A 638 -5.53 -0.52 15.88
CA ALA A 638 -6.39 -0.35 14.72
C ALA A 638 -7.56 -1.36 14.72
N ALA A 639 -7.27 -2.63 15.02
CA ALA A 639 -8.30 -3.66 15.16
C ALA A 639 -9.36 -3.30 16.22
N LEU A 640 -8.90 -2.86 17.40
CA LEU A 640 -9.78 -2.46 18.50
C LEU A 640 -10.64 -1.24 18.14
N LEU A 641 -10.06 -0.24 17.48
CA LEU A 641 -10.76 0.97 17.02
C LEU A 641 -11.87 0.62 16.03
N TYR A 642 -11.52 -0.12 14.97
CA TYR A 642 -12.44 -0.39 13.86
C TYR A 642 -13.57 -1.32 14.27
N ARG A 643 -13.24 -2.42 14.98
CA ARG A 643 -14.23 -3.44 15.32
C ARG A 643 -15.26 -2.98 16.36
N ARG A 644 -14.91 -2.01 17.20
CA ARG A 644 -15.85 -1.39 18.15
C ARG A 644 -16.58 -0.17 17.58
N ALA A 645 -16.26 0.23 16.35
CA ALA A 645 -16.69 1.49 15.75
C ALA A 645 -16.42 2.67 16.71
N ASP A 646 -15.18 2.76 17.21
CA ASP A 646 -14.78 3.88 18.09
C ASP A 646 -14.85 5.22 17.37
N VAL A 647 -14.59 5.23 16.06
CA VAL A 647 -14.81 6.36 15.15
C VAL A 647 -16.18 6.18 14.49
N SER A 648 -16.96 7.25 14.50
CA SER A 648 -18.29 7.34 13.92
C SER A 648 -18.23 7.43 12.39
N GLU A 649 -19.16 6.75 11.72
CA GLU A 649 -19.39 6.92 10.28
C GLU A 649 -19.76 8.39 9.98
N ALA A 650 -19.37 8.88 8.81
CA ALA A 650 -19.62 10.25 8.38
C ALA A 650 -21.12 10.59 8.40
N THR A 651 -21.43 11.83 8.77
CA THR A 651 -22.80 12.35 8.75
C THR A 651 -23.21 12.95 7.40
N THR A 652 -22.21 13.23 6.57
CA THR A 652 -22.31 13.81 5.23
C THR A 652 -21.83 12.80 4.20
N THR A 653 -22.65 12.60 3.17
CA THR A 653 -22.31 11.75 2.03
C THR A 653 -22.12 12.62 0.79
N TYR A 654 -20.98 12.47 0.14
CA TYR A 654 -20.63 13.09 -1.13
C TYR A 654 -20.65 12.03 -2.23
N VAL A 655 -21.45 12.24 -3.27
CA VAL A 655 -21.59 11.30 -4.37
C VAL A 655 -20.98 11.92 -5.62
N PHE A 656 -19.94 11.28 -6.17
CA PHE A 656 -19.51 11.57 -7.53
C PHE A 656 -20.39 10.78 -8.51
N ALA A 657 -21.16 11.49 -9.32
CA ALA A 657 -22.09 10.95 -10.31
C ALA A 657 -21.64 11.34 -11.74
N PRO A 658 -20.56 10.73 -12.26
CA PRO A 658 -20.08 11.01 -13.60
C PRO A 658 -21.15 10.73 -14.64
N THR A 659 -21.10 11.44 -15.77
CA THR A 659 -21.86 11.06 -16.96
C THR A 659 -21.20 9.86 -17.64
N PRO A 660 -21.88 9.11 -18.54
CA PRO A 660 -21.21 8.08 -19.36
C PRO A 660 -19.98 8.62 -20.09
N ALA A 661 -20.06 9.82 -20.66
CA ALA A 661 -18.94 10.46 -21.34
C ALA A 661 -17.76 10.74 -20.40
N THR A 662 -18.03 11.15 -19.16
CA THR A 662 -16.98 11.35 -18.15
C THR A 662 -16.36 10.02 -17.73
N LEU A 663 -17.17 9.00 -17.44
CA LEU A 663 -16.66 7.73 -16.92
C LEU A 663 -15.91 6.91 -17.97
N PHE A 664 -16.45 6.80 -19.19
CA PHE A 664 -15.91 5.88 -20.20
C PHE A 664 -14.94 6.54 -21.18
N ASN A 665 -15.02 7.86 -21.40
CA ASN A 665 -14.16 8.55 -22.39
C ASN A 665 -12.98 9.30 -21.76
N GLN A 666 -12.86 9.30 -20.42
CA GLN A 666 -11.78 9.99 -19.71
C GLN A 666 -11.17 9.09 -18.64
N ALA A 667 -9.87 9.23 -18.44
CA ALA A 667 -9.15 8.56 -17.37
C ALA A 667 -9.39 9.24 -16.03
N ILE A 668 -10.55 9.08 -15.41
CA ILE A 668 -10.79 9.63 -14.07
C ILE A 668 -10.21 8.71 -13.01
N THR A 669 -9.27 9.23 -12.23
CA THR A 669 -8.61 8.53 -11.13
C THR A 669 -8.44 9.45 -9.92
N PRO A 670 -8.22 8.91 -8.72
CA PRO A 670 -7.71 9.68 -7.60
C PRO A 670 -6.46 10.50 -7.89
N ALA A 671 -5.61 10.13 -8.86
CA ALA A 671 -4.43 10.93 -9.19
C ALA A 671 -4.81 12.29 -9.83
N ASN A 672 -5.88 12.35 -10.62
CA ASN A 672 -6.26 13.58 -11.34
C ASN A 672 -7.60 14.20 -10.92
N SER A 673 -8.35 13.58 -10.01
CA SER A 673 -9.60 14.14 -9.49
C SER A 673 -9.44 14.70 -8.08
N ALA A 674 -9.50 16.04 -7.95
CA ALA A 674 -9.54 16.70 -6.65
C ALA A 674 -10.82 16.36 -5.86
N LEU A 675 -11.95 16.15 -6.55
CA LEU A 675 -13.19 15.77 -5.90
C LEU A 675 -13.06 14.45 -5.13
N LEU A 676 -12.52 13.40 -5.75
CA LEU A 676 -12.38 12.09 -5.11
C LEU A 676 -11.55 12.17 -3.82
N ARG A 677 -10.43 12.90 -3.87
CA ARG A 677 -9.54 13.07 -2.70
C ARG A 677 -10.15 13.94 -1.60
N THR A 678 -10.70 15.09 -1.98
CA THR A 678 -11.19 16.07 -0.99
C THR A 678 -12.54 15.72 -0.38
N ALA A 679 -13.39 14.96 -1.10
CA ALA A 679 -14.66 14.47 -0.56
C ALA A 679 -14.47 13.45 0.56
N MET A 680 -13.57 12.47 0.36
CA MET A 680 -13.31 11.44 1.37
C MET A 680 -12.67 12.01 2.64
N GLU A 681 -11.89 13.09 2.51
CA GLU A 681 -11.25 13.77 3.64
C GLU A 681 -12.29 14.47 4.54
N LYS A 682 -13.44 14.86 3.98
CA LYS A 682 -14.49 15.63 4.69
C LYS A 682 -15.63 14.76 5.20
N GLY A 683 -15.99 13.69 4.49
CA GLY A 683 -17.13 12.82 4.79
C GLY A 683 -17.10 11.57 3.94
N LYS A 684 -18.23 10.86 3.82
CA LYS A 684 -18.30 9.59 3.07
C LYS A 684 -18.32 9.86 1.56
N LEU A 685 -17.32 9.38 0.82
CA LEU A 685 -17.31 9.40 -0.64
C LEU A 685 -18.04 8.18 -1.20
N GLN A 686 -18.83 8.39 -2.25
CA GLN A 686 -19.42 7.30 -3.05
C GLN A 686 -19.38 7.60 -4.54
N ILE A 687 -19.29 6.55 -5.36
CA ILE A 687 -19.32 6.63 -6.81
C ILE A 687 -20.65 6.08 -7.32
N ALA A 688 -21.42 6.92 -8.01
CA ALA A 688 -22.65 6.51 -8.66
C ALA A 688 -22.37 6.08 -10.09
N MET A 689 -22.76 4.84 -10.42
CA MET A 689 -22.64 4.34 -11.80
C MET A 689 -23.64 5.04 -12.72
N PRO A 690 -23.23 5.51 -13.92
CA PRO A 690 -24.14 6.10 -14.89
C PRO A 690 -24.91 5.01 -15.64
N GLN A 691 -26.11 5.34 -16.11
CA GLN A 691 -26.84 4.53 -17.09
C GLN A 691 -26.41 4.91 -18.51
N THR A 692 -26.24 3.92 -19.39
CA THR A 692 -25.94 4.13 -20.81
C THR A 692 -26.60 3.04 -21.67
N PRO A 693 -27.09 3.34 -22.88
CA PRO A 693 -27.77 2.36 -23.73
C PRO A 693 -26.91 1.14 -24.10
N GLU A 694 -25.59 1.32 -24.17
CA GLU A 694 -24.61 0.30 -24.53
C GLU A 694 -24.42 -0.74 -23.41
N LEU A 695 -24.74 -0.37 -22.16
CA LEU A 695 -24.64 -1.24 -20.98
C LEU A 695 -25.98 -1.22 -20.22
N PRO A 696 -27.06 -1.82 -20.77
CA PRO A 696 -28.39 -1.76 -20.17
C PRO A 696 -28.47 -2.46 -18.80
N TRP A 697 -27.50 -3.32 -18.48
CA TRP A 697 -27.37 -3.97 -17.18
C TRP A 697 -26.78 -3.06 -16.10
N LEU A 698 -26.13 -1.95 -16.47
CA LEU A 698 -25.50 -1.03 -15.54
C LEU A 698 -26.57 -0.08 -14.96
N GLN A 699 -26.73 -0.14 -13.64
CA GLN A 699 -27.76 0.62 -12.93
C GLN A 699 -27.12 1.57 -11.92
N THR A 700 -27.71 2.75 -11.78
CA THR A 700 -27.35 3.68 -10.70
C THR A 700 -27.86 3.11 -9.38
N GLY A 701 -26.95 2.93 -8.42
CA GLY A 701 -27.31 2.47 -7.09
C GLY A 701 -28.12 3.51 -6.31
N PRO A 702 -28.85 3.11 -5.26
CA PRO A 702 -29.51 4.04 -4.36
C PRO A 702 -28.47 4.93 -3.65
N SER A 703 -28.80 6.19 -3.45
CA SER A 703 -28.02 7.13 -2.63
C SER A 703 -28.84 7.63 -1.45
N ALA A 704 -28.16 8.08 -0.39
CA ALA A 704 -28.84 8.72 0.73
C ALA A 704 -29.60 9.98 0.26
N GLY A 705 -30.82 10.19 0.76
CA GLY A 705 -31.67 11.31 0.31
C GLY A 705 -31.09 12.70 0.59
N ASN A 706 -30.14 12.81 1.52
CA ASN A 706 -29.41 14.03 1.87
C ASN A 706 -28.00 14.08 1.26
N ALA A 707 -27.64 13.16 0.36
CA ALA A 707 -26.33 13.13 -0.27
C ALA A 707 -26.10 14.37 -1.17
N GLN A 708 -24.88 14.89 -1.15
CA GLN A 708 -24.45 15.98 -2.02
C GLN A 708 -23.85 15.40 -3.30
N VAL A 709 -24.45 15.71 -4.45
CA VAL A 709 -24.09 15.09 -5.74
C VAL A 709 -23.23 16.03 -6.57
N PHE A 710 -22.11 15.53 -7.08
CA PHE A 710 -21.14 16.24 -7.89
C PHE A 710 -20.92 15.53 -9.23
N ARG A 711 -20.60 16.31 -10.27
CA ARG A 711 -20.32 15.78 -11.61
C ARG A 711 -18.97 16.22 -12.17
N ASP A 712 -18.38 17.27 -11.60
CA ASP A 712 -17.06 17.76 -12.00
C ASP A 712 -15.98 17.06 -11.17
N PRO A 713 -15.13 16.20 -11.76
CA PRO A 713 -14.05 15.53 -11.04
C PRO A 713 -12.99 16.50 -10.52
N ASN A 714 -12.92 17.74 -11.02
CA ASN A 714 -11.93 18.73 -10.60
C ASN A 714 -12.42 19.60 -9.44
N GLN A 715 -13.69 19.48 -9.03
CA GLN A 715 -14.25 20.29 -7.95
C GLN A 715 -13.69 19.87 -6.59
N SER A 716 -12.85 20.71 -5.99
CA SER A 716 -12.38 20.54 -4.62
C SER A 716 -13.46 20.90 -3.59
N LEU A 717 -13.56 20.12 -2.51
CA LEU A 717 -14.33 20.45 -1.31
C LEU A 717 -13.49 21.08 -0.19
N LEU A 718 -12.20 21.30 -0.45
CA LEU A 718 -11.27 22.00 0.42
C LEU A 718 -10.85 23.33 -0.20
N ASP A 719 -10.54 24.29 0.66
CA ASP A 719 -9.94 25.56 0.23
C ASP A 719 -8.59 25.31 -0.46
N ALA A 720 -8.28 26.10 -1.49
CA ALA A 720 -7.07 25.91 -2.31
C ALA A 720 -5.75 26.05 -1.52
N ASN A 721 -5.78 26.68 -0.35
CA ASN A 721 -4.64 26.85 0.55
C ASN A 721 -4.74 26.00 1.84
N ALA A 722 -5.66 25.04 1.87
CA ALA A 722 -5.79 24.12 3.00
C ALA A 722 -4.48 23.35 3.21
N SER A 723 -4.10 23.20 4.47
CA SER A 723 -2.95 22.40 4.92
C SER A 723 -3.35 21.27 5.86
N GLU A 724 -4.63 21.25 6.23
CA GLU A 724 -5.24 20.27 7.11
C GLU A 724 -6.73 20.17 6.83
N ALA A 725 -7.32 19.07 7.28
CA ALA A 725 -8.75 18.85 7.28
C ALA A 725 -9.18 18.11 8.54
N THR A 726 -10.46 18.25 8.85
CA THR A 726 -11.14 17.54 9.93
C THR A 726 -12.43 16.99 9.38
N THR A 727 -12.71 15.74 9.70
CA THR A 727 -13.94 15.05 9.30
C THR A 727 -15.16 15.77 9.86
N ASP A 728 -16.32 15.57 9.24
CA ASP A 728 -17.57 16.18 9.70
C ASP A 728 -18.00 15.77 11.11
N THR A 729 -17.53 14.62 11.61
CA THR A 729 -17.70 14.17 13.00
C THR A 729 -16.76 14.87 13.99
N GLY A 730 -15.67 15.48 13.52
CA GLY A 730 -14.63 16.09 14.36
C GLY A 730 -13.67 15.10 15.02
N GLU A 731 -13.84 13.79 14.78
CA GLU A 731 -13.08 12.74 15.47
C GLU A 731 -11.73 12.44 14.81
N LEU A 732 -11.58 12.75 13.52
CA LEU A 732 -10.34 12.56 12.76
C LEU A 732 -9.85 13.91 12.24
N LYS A 733 -8.56 14.17 12.41
CA LYS A 733 -7.89 15.35 11.83
C LYS A 733 -6.56 14.95 11.21
N ARG A 734 -6.33 15.38 9.97
CA ARG A 734 -5.08 15.20 9.24
C ARG A 734 -4.51 16.57 8.87
N ASN A 735 -3.27 16.82 9.23
CA ASN A 735 -2.50 17.98 8.78
C ASN A 735 -1.38 17.44 7.89
N TRP A 736 -1.54 17.54 6.57
CA TRP A 736 -0.57 17.00 5.62
C TRP A 736 0.67 17.88 5.48
N LYS A 737 0.56 19.17 5.78
CA LYS A 737 1.73 20.06 5.82
C LYS A 737 2.71 19.66 6.92
N GLN A 738 2.18 19.28 8.08
CA GLN A 738 2.96 18.76 9.20
C GLN A 738 3.17 17.25 9.11
N GLY A 739 2.37 16.53 8.31
CA GLY A 739 2.36 15.07 8.26
C GLY A 739 1.93 14.44 9.58
N ILE A 740 0.89 14.99 10.20
CA ILE A 740 0.32 14.55 11.48
C ILE A 740 -1.12 14.10 11.27
N TYR A 741 -1.48 12.96 11.84
CA TYR A 741 -2.85 12.47 11.92
C TYR A 741 -3.24 12.22 13.37
N THR A 742 -4.46 12.62 13.73
CA THR A 742 -4.99 12.49 15.08
C THR A 742 -6.37 11.87 15.08
N ILE A 743 -6.61 11.06 16.10
CA ILE A 743 -7.91 10.43 16.39
C ILE A 743 -8.31 10.91 17.78
N ASN A 744 -9.53 11.43 17.93
CA ASN A 744 -10.01 11.97 19.20
C ASN A 744 -11.44 11.51 19.49
N THR A 745 -11.58 10.28 19.97
CA THR A 745 -12.85 9.67 20.35
C THR A 745 -12.92 9.45 21.87
N PRO A 746 -14.08 9.12 22.45
CA PRO A 746 -14.19 8.79 23.87
C PRO A 746 -13.35 7.57 24.31
N ARG A 747 -13.19 6.57 23.43
CA ARG A 747 -12.53 5.28 23.74
C ARG A 747 -11.14 5.11 23.14
N THR A 748 -10.82 5.86 22.08
CA THR A 748 -9.50 5.86 21.40
C THR A 748 -9.02 7.29 21.12
N GLN A 749 -7.82 7.62 21.60
CA GLN A 749 -7.13 8.87 21.31
C GLN A 749 -5.72 8.59 20.81
N ALA A 750 -5.34 9.17 19.67
CA ALA A 750 -4.06 8.88 19.03
C ALA A 750 -3.46 10.11 18.35
N ALA A 751 -2.14 10.17 18.34
CA ALA A 751 -1.35 11.06 17.51
C ALA A 751 -0.29 10.24 16.77
N THR A 752 -0.20 10.39 15.45
CA THR A 752 0.69 9.61 14.59
C THR A 752 1.28 10.47 13.47
N GLY A 753 2.52 10.16 13.07
CA GLY A 753 3.27 10.89 12.04
C GLY A 753 4.43 11.71 12.62
N TRP A 754 4.71 12.87 12.04
CA TRP A 754 5.81 13.76 12.46
C TRP A 754 5.46 14.56 13.73
N ILE A 755 5.25 13.86 14.83
CA ILE A 755 4.81 14.43 16.11
C ILE A 755 5.97 14.85 17.03
N GLY A 756 7.22 14.63 16.60
CA GLY A 756 8.41 14.98 17.37
C GLY A 756 8.63 16.48 17.49
N GLY A 757 8.86 16.97 18.71
CA GLY A 757 9.03 18.40 18.99
C GLY A 757 7.71 19.16 19.16
N GLU A 758 6.58 18.53 18.86
CA GLU A 758 5.24 19.11 18.96
C GLU A 758 4.56 18.77 20.29
N THR A 759 3.61 19.62 20.69
CA THR A 759 2.68 19.32 21.79
C THR A 759 1.28 19.09 21.24
N ILE A 760 0.84 17.85 21.22
CA ILE A 760 -0.48 17.47 20.71
C ILE A 760 -1.42 17.22 21.88
N SER A 761 -2.51 17.99 21.96
CA SER A 761 -3.52 17.86 23.00
C SER A 761 -4.83 17.34 22.41
N LEU A 762 -5.29 16.21 22.94
CA LEU A 762 -6.57 15.56 22.64
C LEU A 762 -7.48 15.65 23.89
N GLY A 763 -8.64 14.99 23.88
CA GLY A 763 -9.62 15.14 24.97
C GLY A 763 -9.09 14.76 26.37
N ASN A 764 -8.41 13.62 26.49
CA ASN A 764 -7.86 13.07 27.74
C ASN A 764 -6.34 12.91 27.70
N VAL A 765 -5.74 13.07 26.53
CA VAL A 765 -4.34 12.75 26.24
C VAL A 765 -3.59 13.99 25.81
N GLN A 766 -2.36 14.14 26.27
CA GLN A 766 -1.38 15.07 25.73
C GLN A 766 -0.08 14.34 25.42
N VAL A 767 0.40 14.48 24.19
CA VAL A 767 1.62 13.83 23.68
C VAL A 767 2.69 14.90 23.44
N GLN A 768 3.88 14.67 23.99
CA GLN A 768 5.07 15.51 23.82
C GLN A 768 6.29 14.62 23.62
N VAL A 769 6.52 14.15 22.39
CA VAL A 769 7.64 13.26 22.06
C VAL A 769 8.78 14.02 21.41
N LYS A 770 10.02 13.53 21.56
CA LYS A 770 11.21 14.06 20.89
C LYS A 770 11.57 13.27 19.64
N THR A 771 11.18 11.98 19.60
CA THR A 771 11.36 11.13 18.41
C THR A 771 10.59 11.73 17.24
N ALA A 772 11.27 11.95 16.11
CA ALA A 772 10.78 12.77 15.01
C ALA A 772 9.45 12.26 14.42
N ASN A 773 9.39 10.96 14.09
CA ASN A 773 8.18 10.29 13.61
C ASN A 773 7.80 9.16 14.57
N ALA A 774 6.57 9.18 15.07
CA ALA A 774 6.09 8.21 16.05
C ALA A 774 4.56 8.07 16.01
N SER A 775 4.05 7.02 16.65
CA SER A 775 2.64 6.83 16.94
C SER A 775 2.46 6.61 18.43
N VAL A 776 1.59 7.41 19.05
CA VAL A 776 1.19 7.26 20.45
C VAL A 776 -0.31 7.13 20.48
N VAL A 777 -0.81 5.95 20.88
CA VAL A 777 -2.24 5.63 20.95
C VAL A 777 -2.59 5.30 22.38
N VAL A 778 -3.69 5.84 22.89
CA VAL A 778 -4.28 5.44 24.16
C VAL A 778 -5.70 4.95 23.93
N GLN A 779 -6.00 3.75 24.41
CA GLN A 779 -7.30 3.12 24.22
C GLN A 779 -7.81 2.50 25.52
N SER A 780 -9.11 2.61 25.76
CA SER A 780 -9.79 1.77 26.73
C SER A 780 -9.93 0.35 26.19
N LEU A 781 -9.62 -0.66 27.00
CA LEU A 781 -9.84 -2.08 26.66
C LEU A 781 -11.28 -2.55 26.92
N ASN A 782 -12.15 -1.66 27.39
CA ASN A 782 -13.56 -1.91 27.62
C ASN A 782 -14.41 -0.75 27.06
N ASP A 783 -15.72 -0.76 27.30
CA ASP A 783 -16.65 0.25 26.78
C ASP A 783 -16.63 1.59 27.55
N THR A 784 -15.85 1.68 28.62
CA THR A 784 -15.72 2.92 29.42
C THR A 784 -14.81 3.92 28.69
N PRO A 785 -15.17 5.22 28.63
CA PRO A 785 -14.30 6.25 28.08
C PRO A 785 -12.93 6.34 28.78
N ILE A 786 -11.91 6.81 28.07
CA ILE A 786 -10.50 6.83 28.55
C ILE A 786 -10.36 7.46 29.95
N GLY A 787 -10.94 8.65 30.17
CA GLY A 787 -10.83 9.37 31.44
C GLY A 787 -11.46 8.67 32.66
N GLN A 788 -12.24 7.61 32.44
CA GLN A 788 -12.95 6.85 33.46
C GLN A 788 -12.52 5.37 33.51
N SER A 789 -11.78 4.89 32.50
CA SER A 789 -11.41 3.47 32.39
C SER A 789 -10.31 3.10 33.38
N GLN A 790 -10.40 1.88 33.92
CA GLN A 790 -9.40 1.29 34.80
C GLN A 790 -8.52 0.24 34.08
N ASP A 791 -8.68 0.10 32.77
CA ASP A 791 -7.91 -0.82 31.94
C ASP A 791 -7.63 -0.18 30.57
N LEU A 792 -6.45 0.42 30.46
CA LEU A 792 -6.01 1.20 29.32
C LEU A 792 -4.80 0.53 28.67
N MET A 793 -4.79 0.52 27.34
CA MET A 793 -3.64 0.14 26.53
C MET A 793 -3.02 1.39 25.91
N ILE A 794 -1.69 1.43 25.89
CA ILE A 794 -0.91 2.46 25.21
C ILE A 794 -0.04 1.76 24.16
N SER A 795 -0.24 2.09 22.89
CA SER A 795 0.58 1.59 21.77
C SER A 795 1.57 2.64 21.31
N LEU A 796 2.81 2.23 21.08
CA LEU A 796 3.95 3.05 20.71
C LEU A 796 4.60 2.49 19.44
N GLY A 797 4.42 3.19 18.32
CA GLY A 797 4.97 2.82 17.01
C GLY A 797 6.07 3.79 16.57
N THR A 798 7.16 3.25 16.01
CA THR A 798 8.33 3.99 15.50
C THR A 798 8.97 3.20 14.35
N ARG A 799 10.05 3.74 13.77
CA ARG A 799 10.86 3.01 12.81
C ARG A 799 11.39 1.71 13.39
N ALA A 800 11.31 0.65 12.60
CA ALA A 800 12.04 -0.58 12.84
C ALA A 800 12.75 -1.03 11.56
N ILE A 801 14.03 -1.39 11.70
CA ILE A 801 14.91 -1.80 10.60
C ILE A 801 15.38 -3.23 10.87
N PRO A 802 15.22 -4.16 9.92
CA PRO A 802 15.70 -5.53 10.11
C PRO A 802 17.23 -5.56 10.26
N GLN A 803 17.76 -6.67 10.76
CA GLN A 803 19.19 -6.91 10.69
C GLN A 803 19.62 -7.15 9.23
N ASP A 804 20.93 -7.11 9.01
CA ASP A 804 21.56 -7.40 7.72
C ASP A 804 21.01 -8.74 7.14
N ASP A 805 20.86 -8.81 5.82
CA ASP A 805 20.23 -9.92 5.08
C ASP A 805 18.76 -10.20 5.46
N GLU A 806 17.99 -9.15 5.77
CA GLU A 806 16.54 -9.26 6.07
C GLU A 806 16.24 -10.19 7.26
N LYS A 807 17.16 -10.24 8.24
CA LYS A 807 17.02 -11.11 9.42
C LYS A 807 16.25 -10.44 10.54
N THR A 808 15.50 -11.24 11.28
CA THR A 808 14.96 -10.88 12.61
C THR A 808 15.97 -11.23 13.71
N PRO A 809 16.01 -10.52 14.86
CA PRO A 809 15.14 -9.42 15.26
C PRO A 809 15.49 -8.10 14.57
N PHE A 810 14.59 -7.13 14.65
CA PHE A 810 14.74 -5.77 14.17
C PHE A 810 15.41 -4.88 15.21
N TYR A 811 16.10 -3.84 14.74
CA TYR A 811 16.44 -2.66 15.54
C TYR A 811 15.25 -1.71 15.56
N VAL A 812 14.78 -1.32 16.76
CA VAL A 812 13.58 -0.49 16.93
C VAL A 812 13.94 0.85 17.56
N GLU A 813 13.64 1.94 16.85
CA GLU A 813 13.89 3.29 17.33
C GLU A 813 13.10 3.55 18.62
N PRO A 814 13.76 3.93 19.74
CA PRO A 814 13.05 4.23 20.98
C PRO A 814 12.17 5.47 20.85
N VAL A 815 10.96 5.39 21.40
CA VAL A 815 10.16 6.59 21.68
C VAL A 815 10.77 7.32 22.87
N SER A 816 10.97 8.62 22.75
CA SER A 816 11.47 9.50 23.82
C SER A 816 10.53 10.68 24.03
N GLY A 817 10.41 11.17 25.26
CA GLY A 817 9.47 12.24 25.64
C GLY A 817 8.43 11.80 26.65
N THR A 818 7.27 12.46 26.67
CA THR A 818 6.27 12.35 27.73
C THR A 818 4.85 12.20 27.16
N LEU A 819 4.07 11.35 27.82
CA LEU A 819 2.63 11.22 27.66
C LEU A 819 1.94 11.63 28.96
N THR A 820 0.98 12.54 28.87
CA THR A 820 0.07 12.86 29.98
C THR A 820 -1.33 12.36 29.66
N LEU A 821 -1.93 11.60 30.58
CA LEU A 821 -3.17 10.86 30.38
C LEU A 821 -4.11 11.04 31.57
N GLN A 822 -5.31 11.57 31.34
CA GLN A 822 -6.37 11.60 32.33
C GLN A 822 -6.95 10.19 32.54
N ALA A 823 -6.97 9.72 33.78
CA ALA A 823 -7.52 8.44 34.19
C ALA A 823 -7.78 8.42 35.72
N PRO A 824 -8.60 7.50 36.25
CA PRO A 824 -8.83 7.38 37.69
C PRO A 824 -7.55 7.10 38.49
N ALA A 825 -7.49 7.59 39.74
CA ALA A 825 -6.37 7.31 40.64
C ALA A 825 -6.21 5.81 40.97
N GLY A 826 -4.99 5.40 41.33
CA GLY A 826 -4.70 4.05 41.84
C GLY A 826 -4.36 2.99 40.78
N LEU A 827 -4.28 3.37 39.50
CA LEU A 827 -3.76 2.53 38.42
C LEU A 827 -2.24 2.43 38.46
N THR A 828 -1.72 1.31 37.95
CA THR A 828 -0.30 1.00 37.85
C THR A 828 0.07 0.82 36.38
N LEU A 829 1.20 1.38 35.96
CA LEU A 829 1.74 1.20 34.61
C LEU A 829 2.54 -0.10 34.52
N PHE A 830 2.29 -0.85 33.45
CA PHE A 830 2.97 -2.09 33.13
C PHE A 830 3.49 -2.09 31.69
N THR A 831 4.54 -2.85 31.43
CA THR A 831 4.94 -3.30 30.09
C THR A 831 4.97 -4.82 30.06
N GLN A 832 4.89 -5.42 28.87
CA GLN A 832 5.14 -6.85 28.73
C GLN A 832 6.61 -7.17 29.02
N GLY A 833 6.87 -8.14 29.91
CA GLY A 833 8.19 -8.72 30.11
C GLY A 833 8.44 -9.91 29.17
N THR A 834 9.64 -10.48 29.24
CA THR A 834 9.93 -11.79 28.65
C THR A 834 9.02 -12.84 29.32
N LEU A 835 8.17 -13.54 28.55
CA LEU A 835 7.21 -14.59 29.00
C LEU A 835 5.84 -14.10 29.51
N ALA A 836 5.26 -13.05 28.93
CA ALA A 836 3.90 -12.55 29.27
C ALA A 836 3.70 -12.10 30.74
N GLN A 837 4.78 -11.97 31.53
CA GLN A 837 4.72 -11.40 32.86
C GLN A 837 4.78 -9.87 32.79
N LEU A 838 3.78 -9.20 33.37
CA LEU A 838 3.74 -7.73 33.40
C LEU A 838 4.85 -7.18 34.31
N LYS A 839 5.74 -6.37 33.74
CA LYS A 839 6.75 -5.61 34.48
C LYS A 839 6.19 -4.24 34.87
N LYS A 840 6.22 -3.91 36.16
CA LYS A 840 5.82 -2.57 36.65
C LYS A 840 6.79 -1.50 36.16
N LEU A 841 6.24 -0.36 35.76
CA LEU A 841 6.97 0.82 35.30
C LEU A 841 6.57 2.05 36.12
N PRO A 842 7.45 3.06 36.22
CA PRO A 842 7.13 4.31 36.91
C PRO A 842 6.10 5.13 36.10
N ALA A 843 5.14 5.70 36.82
CA ALA A 843 4.25 6.76 36.33
C ALA A 843 3.92 7.69 37.51
N THR A 844 3.88 8.99 37.26
CA THR A 844 3.53 9.98 38.29
C THR A 844 2.06 10.35 38.15
N TYR A 845 1.31 10.34 39.26
CA TYR A 845 -0.09 10.77 39.27
C TYR A 845 -0.23 12.10 40.01
N ALA A 846 -0.76 13.12 39.33
CA ALA A 846 -1.05 14.43 39.89
C ALA A 846 -2.24 15.05 39.14
N ASP A 847 -3.10 15.79 39.85
CA ASP A 847 -4.21 16.57 39.27
C ASP A 847 -5.11 15.79 38.29
N GLY A 848 -5.43 14.52 38.64
CA GLY A 848 -6.30 13.67 37.82
C GLY A 848 -5.62 13.03 36.61
N ARG A 849 -4.29 13.16 36.48
CA ARG A 849 -3.53 12.73 35.30
C ARG A 849 -2.30 11.90 35.68
N TYR A 850 -2.02 10.91 34.84
CA TYR A 850 -0.77 10.16 34.83
C TYR A 850 0.21 10.82 33.86
N THR A 851 1.45 11.01 34.30
CA THR A 851 2.58 11.40 33.47
C THR A 851 3.53 10.21 33.32
N ILE A 852 3.76 9.82 32.07
CA ILE A 852 4.61 8.68 31.69
C ILE A 852 5.78 9.24 30.88
N LYS A 853 7.01 8.97 31.32
CA LYS A 853 8.23 9.31 30.58
C LYS A 853 8.70 8.09 29.79
N PHE A 854 8.99 8.27 28.51
CA PHE A 854 9.37 7.18 27.62
C PHE A 854 10.89 6.95 27.58
N ASP A 855 11.70 7.96 27.90
CA ASP A 855 13.17 7.92 27.77
C ASP A 855 13.83 6.72 28.50
N ASP A 856 13.21 6.20 29.56
CA ASP A 856 13.72 5.08 30.37
C ASP A 856 13.08 3.71 30.04
N LEU A 857 12.13 3.63 29.10
CA LEU A 857 11.28 2.45 28.89
C LEU A 857 11.81 1.43 27.87
N GLN A 858 13.02 1.64 27.35
CA GLN A 858 13.70 0.90 26.26
C GLN A 858 12.94 -0.31 25.66
N ALA A 859 12.53 -0.17 24.39
CA ALA A 859 11.95 -1.21 23.54
C ALA A 859 10.55 -1.76 23.92
N SER A 860 9.70 -0.96 24.56
CA SER A 860 8.31 -1.34 24.82
C SER A 860 7.37 -0.70 23.79
N ASN A 861 6.84 -1.46 22.83
CA ASN A 861 5.80 -0.99 21.91
C ASN A 861 4.40 -0.95 22.53
N TRP A 862 4.18 -1.64 23.67
CA TRP A 862 2.88 -1.66 24.36
C TRP A 862 3.06 -1.49 25.86
N LEU A 863 2.28 -0.57 26.43
CA LEU A 863 2.15 -0.35 27.86
C LEU A 863 0.70 -0.51 28.28
N PHE A 864 0.47 -0.80 29.55
CA PHE A 864 -0.86 -0.96 30.10
C PHE A 864 -0.99 -0.22 31.42
N LEU A 865 -1.96 0.69 31.51
CA LEU A 865 -2.30 1.41 32.73
C LEU A 865 -3.58 0.81 33.30
N ARG A 866 -3.44 0.01 34.36
CA ARG A 866 -4.57 -0.75 34.92
C ARG A 866 -4.52 -0.90 36.43
N LYS A 867 -5.65 -1.24 37.04
CA LYS A 867 -5.70 -1.56 38.47
C LYS A 867 -4.80 -2.77 38.75
N SER A 868 -3.89 -2.66 39.71
CA SER A 868 -3.11 -3.83 40.14
C SER A 868 -4.07 -4.91 40.60
N ALA A 869 -3.96 -6.13 40.07
CA ALA A 869 -4.67 -7.27 40.63
C ALA A 869 -4.27 -7.37 42.11
N THR A 870 -5.23 -7.20 43.01
CA THR A 870 -5.04 -7.57 44.42
C THR A 870 -4.68 -9.04 44.43
N ARG A 871 -3.42 -9.33 44.77
CA ARG A 871 -2.94 -10.70 44.96
C ARG A 871 -3.75 -11.41 46.04
#